data_AF-A0A8J6TRM4-F1
#
_entry.id   AF-A0A8J6TRM4-F1
#
_cell.length_a   1.000
_cell.length_b   1.000
_cell.length_c   1.000
_cell.angle_alpha   90.00
_cell.angle_beta   90.00
_cell.angle_gamma   90.00
#
_symmetry.space_group_name_H-M   'P 1'
#
loop_
_entity.id
_entity.type
_entity.pdbx_description
1 polymer ?
#
loop_
_entity_poly.entity_id
_entity_poly.type
_entity_poly.pdbx_seq_one_letter_code
_entity_poly.pdbx_strand_id
1 'polypeptide(L)'
;MQPKSASHRQHLSTPAHFKKRGINVVAKAPKGQSKKLQLYDYTAALIVGIDRYENLEKSEQLTYAVKDAKGVEKILRDSFQFDEIVTLYNEEATRDKIMQVLYGFRSLTPEGGLFVYFAGHGITIPGALGGRDLGYLIPYDGSLNAAAMYKNISMQQVKSDICVSISAKHVFFVFDACFAGLMLDTRSTLIKPGRDFSYLKAITAEQVRQVLTAGSKGETVLDGGPGGHSVFTGRLIQALRSTEDYITARELGQYLKKQVYADAVARGHTQRPLDGEIYGTGDFVFVPDADKKRKEINAEVYALETEIARLNILKKEAAQARNKSRERDIERQKLIKDAKLKQILIRKREREAAEKHKSQGMLVVEQFEKYRRHRETEKQQQIVILRMKANKMRQELSQESIQGLTIDSAVAKLKAIEEQREKITSDFTTEFENQANSLSAVYDKKIARIMDIPPWDKEFETAKVFQARVDVAEIKAAPFRKEKRGRLVSLRHALETVRDDALRMLNKQRKILLAKRFHVSASQVRFSFVEYFLKSEMMLDSITANGTTKEFLFKIVPPKAREYKRHPDLLVPEVIMRATLDGPEFDKVSFNCPGNNETHTALPFLNITHDGRFVTFATGEEVDTFTGFKVVRHDGEYVAYANGIVGDIETGLEWKVGPDRATTWDEARSWVQNLGLDGGGWRMPTMDELDDLYGFGAGTRNMTPLLETTGWRIWSGETLGSSEPWPLHFHNRDKYWPRRVDPSISRAFAVRFRGNE
;
A
#
# COMPACT_ATOMS: atom_id res chain seq x y z
N MET A 1 -12.21 -44.13 80.68
CA MET A 1 -12.91 -44.00 79.37
C MET A 1 -12.54 -42.64 78.77
N GLN A 2 -11.67 -42.63 77.76
CA GLN A 2 -11.28 -41.42 77.00
C GLN A 2 -12.07 -41.36 75.69
N PRO A 3 -12.49 -40.17 75.20
CA PRO A 3 -12.91 -40.01 73.82
C PRO A 3 -11.73 -39.58 72.94
N LYS A 4 -11.58 -40.28 71.82
CA LYS A 4 -10.51 -40.14 70.81
C LYS A 4 -10.63 -38.81 70.06
N SER A 5 -9.53 -38.06 70.02
CA SER A 5 -9.30 -36.95 69.11
C SER A 5 -8.85 -37.48 67.74
N ALA A 6 -9.55 -37.08 66.67
CA ALA A 6 -9.11 -37.32 65.30
C ALA A 6 -8.38 -36.07 64.79
N SER A 7 -7.05 -36.06 64.91
CA SER A 7 -6.20 -35.06 64.26
C SER A 7 -6.05 -35.40 62.77
N HIS A 8 -6.52 -34.51 61.90
CA HIS A 8 -6.19 -34.57 60.48
C HIS A 8 -4.78 -33.99 60.30
N ARG A 9 -3.76 -34.84 60.44
CA ARG A 9 -2.40 -34.54 59.96
C ARG A 9 -2.42 -34.49 58.44
N GLN A 10 -2.40 -33.30 57.85
CA GLN A 10 -1.96 -33.14 56.47
C GLN A 10 -0.44 -33.29 56.43
N HIS A 11 0.01 -34.51 56.08
CA HIS A 11 1.38 -34.73 55.65
C HIS A 11 1.65 -33.93 54.37
N LEU A 12 2.65 -33.05 54.40
CA LEU A 12 3.29 -32.52 53.20
C LEU A 12 3.95 -33.70 52.47
N SER A 13 3.28 -34.20 51.44
CA SER A 13 3.82 -35.21 50.53
C SER A 13 4.96 -34.63 49.69
N THR A 14 6.09 -35.34 49.68
CA THR A 14 7.21 -35.20 48.74
C THR A 14 6.70 -35.22 47.29
N PRO A 15 7.28 -34.47 46.33
CA PRO A 15 6.57 -34.06 45.12
C PRO A 15 6.39 -35.23 44.15
N ALA A 16 5.17 -35.78 44.14
CA ALA A 16 4.70 -36.69 43.11
C ALA A 16 4.48 -35.91 41.80
N HIS A 17 4.90 -36.51 40.67
CA HIS A 17 4.73 -35.99 39.31
C HIS A 17 3.42 -35.18 39.12
N PHE A 18 3.55 -33.86 38.99
CA PHE A 18 2.42 -32.96 38.73
C PHE A 18 1.68 -33.39 37.44
N LYS A 19 0.39 -33.72 37.58
CA LYS A 19 -0.47 -34.12 36.47
C LYS A 19 -0.81 -32.88 35.63
N LYS A 20 0.01 -32.61 34.61
CA LYS A 20 -0.04 -31.41 33.76
C LYS A 20 -1.40 -31.23 33.07
N ARG A 21 -2.12 -30.15 33.38
CA ARG A 21 -3.25 -29.66 32.56
C ARG A 21 -2.96 -28.21 32.17
N GLY A 22 -2.42 -28.02 30.97
CA GLY A 22 -2.05 -26.70 30.50
C GLY A 22 -3.26 -25.75 30.34
N ILE A 23 -3.12 -24.51 30.81
CA ILE A 23 -4.10 -23.41 30.62
C ILE A 23 -3.85 -22.72 29.28
N ASN A 24 -4.90 -22.62 28.46
CA ASN A 24 -4.84 -22.04 27.11
C ASN A 24 -5.78 -20.84 26.96
N VAL A 25 -5.32 -19.79 26.26
CA VAL A 25 -6.18 -18.66 25.84
C VAL A 25 -6.35 -18.66 24.33
N VAL A 26 -7.56 -18.32 23.89
CA VAL A 26 -7.85 -18.13 22.46
C VAL A 26 -7.99 -16.64 22.20
N ALA A 27 -7.03 -16.05 21.50
CA ALA A 27 -7.08 -14.64 21.11
C ALA A 27 -7.26 -14.49 19.59
N LYS A 28 -7.90 -13.39 19.18
CA LYS A 28 -8.12 -13.03 17.78
C LYS A 28 -6.82 -12.52 17.18
N ALA A 29 -6.36 -13.16 16.11
CA ALA A 29 -5.20 -12.75 15.33
C ALA A 29 -5.60 -11.76 14.22
N PRO A 30 -4.62 -11.01 13.66
CA PRO A 30 -4.86 -10.19 12.48
C PRO A 30 -5.41 -11.07 11.35
N LYS A 31 -6.51 -10.64 10.71
CA LYS A 31 -7.32 -11.38 9.71
C LYS A 31 -8.44 -12.28 10.25
N GLY A 32 -8.83 -12.13 11.53
CA GLY A 32 -10.04 -12.77 12.07
C GLY A 32 -9.89 -14.25 12.42
N GLN A 33 -8.67 -14.78 12.44
CA GLN A 33 -8.37 -16.14 12.88
C GLN A 33 -8.25 -16.19 14.40
N SER A 34 -8.70 -17.28 15.02
CA SER A 34 -8.50 -17.52 16.46
C SER A 34 -7.33 -18.48 16.65
N LYS A 35 -6.32 -18.12 17.44
CA LYS A 35 -5.18 -19.00 17.76
C LYS A 35 -5.15 -19.34 19.25
N LYS A 36 -4.84 -20.60 19.58
CA LYS A 36 -4.62 -21.06 20.96
C LYS A 36 -3.20 -20.70 21.38
N LEU A 37 -3.06 -20.09 22.55
CA LEU A 37 -1.80 -19.79 23.22
C LEU A 37 -1.77 -20.55 24.55
N GLN A 38 -0.78 -21.41 24.71
CA GLN A 38 -0.50 -22.08 25.98
C GLN A 38 0.15 -21.08 26.93
N LEU A 39 -0.53 -20.73 28.02
CA LEU A 39 -0.06 -19.72 28.98
C LEU A 39 0.73 -20.33 30.12
N TYR A 40 0.14 -21.32 30.79
CA TYR A 40 0.75 -21.96 31.96
C TYR A 40 0.64 -23.48 31.86
N ASP A 41 1.68 -24.20 32.26
CA ASP A 41 1.63 -25.66 32.41
C ASP A 41 1.22 -26.10 33.82
N TYR A 42 1.41 -25.24 34.81
CA TYR A 42 0.98 -25.40 36.20
C TYR A 42 0.67 -24.04 36.84
N THR A 43 -0.38 -23.97 37.65
CA THR A 43 -0.79 -22.77 38.37
C THR A 43 -1.05 -23.04 39.85
N ALA A 44 -0.39 -22.25 40.70
CA ALA A 44 -0.53 -22.33 42.15
C ALA A 44 -1.06 -21.02 42.73
N ALA A 45 -1.74 -21.10 43.87
CA ALA A 45 -2.10 -19.94 44.66
C ALA A 45 -1.78 -20.11 46.15
N LEU A 46 -1.32 -19.04 46.78
CA LEU A 46 -1.27 -18.89 48.24
C LEU A 46 -2.24 -17.80 48.66
N ILE A 47 -3.14 -18.12 49.58
CA ILE A 47 -4.18 -17.22 50.05
C ILE A 47 -4.08 -17.13 51.58
N VAL A 48 -3.74 -15.96 52.09
CA VAL A 48 -3.54 -15.69 53.51
C VAL A 48 -4.59 -14.69 53.99
N GLY A 49 -5.25 -14.99 55.11
CA GLY A 49 -6.21 -14.10 55.74
C GLY A 49 -6.07 -14.12 57.25
N ILE A 50 -5.82 -12.96 57.87
CA ILE A 50 -5.50 -12.87 59.29
C ILE A 50 -6.39 -11.82 59.95
N ASP A 51 -7.38 -12.30 60.71
CA ASP A 51 -8.23 -11.46 61.55
C ASP A 51 -7.71 -11.38 62.97
N ARG A 52 -7.21 -12.52 63.48
CA ARG A 52 -6.67 -12.65 64.83
C ARG A 52 -5.15 -12.64 64.82
N TYR A 53 -4.56 -11.94 65.77
CA TYR A 53 -3.12 -11.82 65.97
C TYR A 53 -2.77 -12.06 67.43
N GLU A 54 -1.75 -12.88 67.69
CA GLU A 54 -1.33 -13.30 69.03
C GLU A 54 -0.77 -12.14 69.85
N ASN A 55 0.03 -11.26 69.25
CA ASN A 55 0.76 -10.19 69.95
C ASN A 55 0.18 -8.78 69.72
N LEU A 56 -1.09 -8.67 69.32
CA LEU A 56 -1.78 -7.38 69.13
C LEU A 56 -2.97 -7.27 70.09
N GLU A 57 -3.31 -6.03 70.46
CA GLU A 57 -4.41 -5.75 71.39
C GLU A 57 -5.78 -6.10 70.77
N LYS A 58 -6.82 -6.27 71.60
CA LYS A 58 -8.18 -6.58 71.12
C LYS A 58 -8.73 -5.54 70.14
N SER A 59 -8.39 -4.27 70.33
CA SER A 59 -8.80 -3.16 69.45
C SER A 59 -8.10 -3.15 68.10
N GLU A 60 -7.01 -3.91 67.97
CA GLU A 60 -6.20 -4.00 66.76
C GLU A 60 -6.54 -5.27 65.96
N GLN A 61 -7.48 -6.09 66.40
CA GLN A 61 -7.91 -7.27 65.66
C GLN A 61 -8.79 -6.87 64.46
N LEU A 62 -8.72 -7.62 63.35
CA LEU A 62 -9.51 -7.38 62.14
C LEU A 62 -10.76 -8.30 62.10
N THR A 63 -11.71 -7.99 61.23
CA THR A 63 -12.96 -8.77 61.09
C THR A 63 -13.33 -9.16 59.66
N TYR A 64 -12.58 -8.69 58.66
CA TYR A 64 -12.85 -8.90 57.24
C TYR A 64 -11.78 -9.72 56.52
N ALA A 65 -10.54 -9.81 57.03
CA ALA A 65 -9.41 -10.38 56.30
C ALA A 65 -9.58 -11.86 55.98
N VAL A 66 -10.09 -12.67 56.92
CA VAL A 66 -10.37 -14.10 56.67
C VAL A 66 -11.52 -14.26 55.69
N LYS A 67 -12.55 -13.41 55.82
CA LYS A 67 -13.71 -13.42 54.92
C LYS A 67 -13.30 -13.10 53.49
N ASP A 68 -12.41 -12.13 53.32
CA ASP A 68 -11.87 -11.69 52.03
C ASP A 68 -11.01 -12.77 51.40
N ALA A 69 -10.08 -13.34 52.17
CA ALA A 69 -9.27 -14.46 51.73
C ALA A 69 -10.13 -15.67 51.30
N LYS A 70 -11.19 -16.02 52.04
CA LYS A 70 -12.15 -17.07 51.64
C LYS A 70 -12.96 -16.71 50.39
N GLY A 71 -13.29 -15.43 50.20
CA GLY A 71 -13.96 -14.94 48.99
C GLY A 71 -13.09 -15.13 47.75
N VAL A 72 -11.80 -14.78 47.86
CA VAL A 72 -10.80 -15.00 46.82
C VAL A 72 -10.58 -16.49 46.56
N GLU A 73 -10.43 -17.30 47.61
CA GLU A 73 -10.33 -18.76 47.47
C GLU A 73 -11.51 -19.33 46.68
N LYS A 74 -12.72 -18.95 47.08
CA LYS A 74 -13.95 -19.43 46.46
C LYS A 74 -14.01 -19.09 44.97
N ILE A 75 -13.74 -17.84 44.57
CA ILE A 75 -13.79 -17.47 43.15
C ILE A 75 -12.72 -18.21 42.34
N LEU A 76 -11.53 -18.43 42.88
CA LEU A 76 -10.49 -19.19 42.18
C LEU A 76 -10.87 -20.66 41.99
N ARG A 77 -11.46 -21.30 43.01
CA ARG A 77 -11.93 -22.69 42.92
C ARG A 77 -13.13 -22.84 41.98
N ASP A 78 -14.09 -21.92 42.07
CA ASP A 78 -15.39 -21.98 41.38
C ASP A 78 -15.32 -21.51 39.92
N SER A 79 -14.42 -20.59 39.57
CA SER A 79 -14.46 -19.93 38.25
C SER A 79 -13.15 -20.03 37.46
N PHE A 80 -12.05 -20.46 38.08
CA PHE A 80 -10.74 -20.54 37.45
C PHE A 80 -10.12 -21.95 37.59
N GLN A 81 -9.09 -22.21 36.78
CA GLN A 81 -8.30 -23.43 36.88
C GLN A 81 -6.99 -23.10 37.60
N PHE A 82 -6.90 -23.50 38.86
CA PHE A 82 -5.66 -23.52 39.65
C PHE A 82 -5.40 -24.97 40.04
N ASP A 83 -4.20 -25.45 39.78
CA ASP A 83 -3.79 -26.83 40.07
C ASP A 83 -3.59 -27.03 41.57
N GLU A 84 -3.11 -25.99 42.27
CA GLU A 84 -2.89 -26.01 43.71
C GLU A 84 -3.33 -24.68 44.35
N ILE A 85 -4.03 -24.76 45.47
CA ILE A 85 -4.40 -23.59 46.29
C ILE A 85 -4.12 -23.93 47.74
N VAL A 86 -3.14 -23.24 48.32
CA VAL A 86 -2.77 -23.31 49.72
C VAL A 86 -3.39 -22.12 50.44
N THR A 87 -4.08 -22.38 51.55
CA THR A 87 -4.73 -21.36 52.37
C THR A 87 -4.14 -21.35 53.77
N LEU A 88 -3.91 -20.17 54.34
CA LEU A 88 -3.49 -20.00 55.73
C LEU A 88 -4.40 -18.96 56.40
N TYR A 89 -5.11 -19.37 57.46
CA TYR A 89 -6.03 -18.49 58.18
C TYR A 89 -5.67 -18.35 59.65
N ASN A 90 -5.67 -17.12 60.18
CA ASN A 90 -5.41 -16.83 61.59
C ASN A 90 -4.20 -17.61 62.14
N GLU A 91 -4.39 -18.52 63.11
CA GLU A 91 -3.35 -19.27 63.81
C GLU A 91 -2.42 -20.07 62.89
N GLU A 92 -2.89 -20.43 61.69
CA GLU A 92 -2.08 -21.14 60.69
C GLU A 92 -1.12 -20.22 59.93
N ALA A 93 -1.39 -18.92 59.93
CA ALA A 93 -0.67 -17.89 59.18
C ALA A 93 0.49 -17.30 59.99
N THR A 94 1.30 -18.15 60.62
CA THR A 94 2.53 -17.73 61.31
C THR A 94 3.60 -17.31 60.30
N ARG A 95 4.56 -16.50 60.75
CA ARG A 95 5.69 -16.03 59.95
C ARG A 95 6.39 -17.20 59.26
N ASP A 96 6.75 -18.21 60.04
CA ASP A 96 7.51 -19.35 59.55
C ASP A 96 6.68 -20.20 58.59
N LYS A 97 5.37 -20.34 58.83
CA LYS A 97 4.51 -21.12 57.93
C LYS A 97 4.31 -20.42 56.59
N ILE A 98 4.06 -19.11 56.60
CA ILE A 98 3.94 -18.31 55.36
C ILE A 98 5.25 -18.40 54.56
N MET A 99 6.41 -18.21 55.21
CA MET A 99 7.71 -18.29 54.56
C MET A 99 8.02 -19.69 54.05
N GLN A 100 7.67 -20.75 54.80
CA GLN A 100 7.83 -22.14 54.38
C GLN A 100 7.05 -22.40 53.08
N VAL A 101 5.79 -21.96 53.00
CA VAL A 101 4.96 -22.17 51.81
C VAL A 101 5.50 -21.37 50.62
N LEU A 102 5.88 -20.10 50.82
CA LEU A 102 6.51 -19.28 49.77
C LEU A 102 7.79 -19.91 49.23
N TYR A 103 8.65 -20.47 50.09
CA TYR A 103 9.84 -21.19 49.65
C TYR A 103 9.54 -22.55 49.00
N GLY A 104 8.43 -23.20 49.33
CA GLY A 104 7.98 -24.42 48.66
C GLY A 104 7.73 -24.21 47.16
N PHE A 105 7.24 -23.03 46.78
CA PHE A 105 7.00 -22.66 45.39
C PHE A 105 8.26 -22.41 44.55
N ARG A 106 9.46 -22.50 45.13
CA ARG A 106 10.73 -22.56 44.37
C ARG A 106 10.72 -23.69 43.34
N SER A 107 10.01 -24.78 43.64
CA SER A 107 9.90 -25.96 42.78
C SER A 107 8.89 -25.83 41.63
N LEU A 108 8.21 -24.68 41.47
CA LEU A 108 7.30 -24.44 40.36
C LEU A 108 8.03 -24.43 39.01
N THR A 109 7.32 -24.83 37.95
CA THR A 109 7.85 -24.92 36.59
C THR A 109 8.19 -23.54 36.02
N PRO A 110 9.21 -23.42 35.13
CA PRO A 110 9.52 -22.17 34.44
C PRO A 110 8.39 -21.60 33.57
N GLU A 111 7.42 -22.44 33.18
CA GLU A 111 6.20 -22.04 32.46
C GLU A 111 4.99 -21.89 33.40
N GLY A 112 5.21 -21.95 34.72
CA GLY A 112 4.15 -21.90 35.72
C GLY A 112 3.71 -20.48 36.09
N GLY A 113 2.57 -20.40 36.77
CA GLY A 113 2.03 -19.16 37.35
C GLY A 113 1.80 -19.30 38.84
N LEU A 114 2.19 -18.29 39.64
CA LEU A 114 1.89 -18.23 41.07
C LEU A 114 1.09 -16.96 41.39
N PHE A 115 -0.05 -17.14 42.05
CA PHE A 115 -0.85 -16.05 42.60
C PHE A 115 -0.73 -16.03 44.12
N VAL A 116 -0.37 -14.88 44.71
CA VAL A 116 -0.28 -14.73 46.16
C VAL A 116 -1.24 -13.64 46.59
N TYR A 117 -2.20 -13.98 47.44
CA TYR A 117 -3.14 -13.05 48.04
C TYR A 117 -2.93 -13.01 49.55
N PHE A 118 -2.83 -11.81 50.12
CA PHE A 118 -2.69 -11.61 51.55
C PHE A 118 -3.64 -10.50 51.99
N ALA A 119 -4.49 -10.81 52.98
CA ALA A 119 -5.33 -9.85 53.67
C ALA A 119 -4.99 -9.84 55.16
N GLY A 120 -4.72 -8.66 55.71
CA GLY A 120 -4.32 -8.52 57.10
C GLY A 120 -3.68 -7.17 57.39
N HIS A 121 -2.93 -7.08 58.49
CA HIS A 121 -2.22 -5.87 58.86
C HIS A 121 -0.97 -5.64 58.03
N GLY A 122 -0.75 -4.36 57.76
CA GLY A 122 0.46 -3.85 57.15
C GLY A 122 0.92 -2.59 57.83
N ILE A 123 2.24 -2.43 57.99
CA ILE A 123 2.84 -1.22 58.56
C ILE A 123 3.96 -0.71 57.67
N THR A 124 4.11 0.61 57.66
CA THR A 124 5.21 1.33 57.02
C THR A 124 6.02 2.08 58.08
N ILE A 125 7.32 1.81 58.14
CA ILE A 125 8.25 2.45 59.08
C ILE A 125 9.16 3.42 58.30
N PRO A 126 9.25 4.70 58.68
CA PRO A 126 10.19 5.64 58.06
C PRO A 126 11.64 5.19 58.21
N GLY A 127 12.42 5.28 57.13
CA GLY A 127 13.85 4.94 57.15
C GLY A 127 14.69 6.02 57.83
N ALA A 128 15.66 5.63 58.66
CA ALA A 128 16.49 6.55 59.47
C ALA A 128 17.41 7.50 58.68
N LEU A 129 17.67 7.22 57.39
CA LEU A 129 18.58 7.99 56.53
C LEU A 129 17.86 8.78 55.42
N GLY A 130 16.56 9.10 55.58
CA GLY A 130 15.79 9.87 54.59
C GLY A 130 15.63 9.20 53.21
N GLY A 131 16.00 7.92 53.11
CA GLY A 131 16.19 7.24 51.83
C GLY A 131 14.96 6.52 51.28
N ARG A 132 14.33 5.61 52.05
CA ARG A 132 13.13 4.83 51.65
C ARG A 132 12.42 4.28 52.89
N ASP A 133 11.09 4.29 52.94
CA ASP A 133 10.35 3.64 54.03
C ASP A 133 10.44 2.10 53.91
N LEU A 134 10.26 1.40 55.04
CA LEU A 134 10.24 -0.06 55.11
C LEU A 134 8.80 -0.55 55.34
N GLY A 135 8.33 -1.47 54.49
CA GLY A 135 7.02 -2.11 54.62
C GLY A 135 7.12 -3.49 55.25
N TYR A 136 6.17 -3.86 56.11
CA TYR A 136 6.10 -5.18 56.76
C TYR A 136 4.68 -5.78 56.77
N LEU A 137 4.53 -7.01 56.28
CA LEU A 137 3.34 -7.84 56.51
C LEU A 137 3.39 -8.39 57.92
N ILE A 138 2.28 -8.28 58.64
CA ILE A 138 2.15 -8.78 60.00
C ILE A 138 1.53 -10.18 59.93
N PRO A 139 2.28 -11.26 60.24
CA PRO A 139 1.72 -12.60 60.38
C PRO A 139 0.94 -12.74 61.71
N TYR A 140 0.31 -13.89 61.95
CA TYR A 140 -0.44 -14.16 63.18
C TYR A 140 0.38 -13.93 64.46
N ASP A 141 1.62 -14.41 64.46
CA ASP A 141 2.64 -14.27 65.51
C ASP A 141 3.49 -13.00 65.35
N GLY A 142 3.08 -12.09 64.46
CA GLY A 142 3.71 -10.79 64.22
C GLY A 142 3.47 -9.82 65.36
N SER A 143 4.06 -8.62 65.27
CA SER A 143 3.92 -7.58 66.30
C SER A 143 3.96 -6.17 65.69
N LEU A 144 3.24 -5.22 66.29
CA LEU A 144 3.34 -3.79 65.97
C LEU A 144 4.38 -3.06 66.85
N ASN A 145 4.97 -3.74 67.85
CA ASN A 145 6.00 -3.18 68.71
C ASN A 145 7.34 -3.06 67.96
N ALA A 146 7.93 -1.85 67.97
CA ALA A 146 9.20 -1.56 67.34
C ALA A 146 10.34 -2.54 67.71
N ALA A 147 10.38 -3.02 68.96
CA ALA A 147 11.40 -3.97 69.44
C ALA A 147 11.18 -5.41 68.92
N ALA A 148 10.00 -5.74 68.41
CA ALA A 148 9.62 -7.07 67.95
C ALA A 148 9.36 -7.13 66.43
N MET A 149 9.76 -6.10 65.68
CA MET A 149 9.58 -6.01 64.23
C MET A 149 10.19 -7.17 63.42
N TYR A 150 11.20 -7.85 63.98
CA TYR A 150 11.82 -9.04 63.35
C TYR A 150 10.86 -10.23 63.20
N LYS A 151 9.74 -10.25 63.94
CA LYS A 151 8.66 -11.24 63.82
C LYS A 151 7.76 -11.00 62.60
N ASN A 152 7.91 -9.86 61.92
CA ASN A 152 7.12 -9.54 60.73
C ASN A 152 7.86 -9.98 59.45
N ILE A 153 7.13 -9.98 58.32
CA ILE A 153 7.70 -10.29 57.01
C ILE A 153 8.00 -8.98 56.29
N SER A 154 9.28 -8.65 56.16
CA SER A 154 9.71 -7.45 55.45
C SER A 154 9.44 -7.56 53.96
N MET A 155 8.91 -6.49 53.35
CA MET A 155 8.74 -6.44 51.90
C MET A 155 10.09 -6.48 51.16
N GLN A 156 11.21 -6.09 51.80
CA GLN A 156 12.53 -6.31 51.21
C GLN A 156 12.88 -7.79 51.12
N GLN A 157 12.49 -8.58 52.13
CA GLN A 157 12.68 -10.03 52.10
C GLN A 157 11.84 -10.66 50.99
N VAL A 158 10.60 -10.19 50.80
CA VAL A 158 9.76 -10.61 49.66
C VAL A 158 10.41 -10.23 48.32
N LYS A 159 10.95 -9.00 48.19
CA LYS A 159 11.59 -8.51 46.95
C LYS A 159 12.86 -9.29 46.61
N SER A 160 13.77 -9.40 47.58
CA SER A 160 15.14 -9.87 47.34
C SER A 160 15.30 -11.38 47.44
N ASP A 161 14.52 -12.04 48.31
CA ASP A 161 14.69 -13.47 48.56
C ASP A 161 13.60 -14.29 47.86
N ILE A 162 12.33 -13.93 48.07
CA ILE A 162 11.19 -14.71 47.57
C ILE A 162 11.02 -14.54 46.06
N CYS A 163 10.92 -13.30 45.57
CA CYS A 163 10.68 -13.04 44.15
C CYS A 163 11.77 -13.61 43.23
N VAL A 164 13.02 -13.58 43.68
CA VAL A 164 14.18 -14.08 42.93
C VAL A 164 14.26 -15.61 42.97
N SER A 165 13.81 -16.24 44.05
CA SER A 165 13.99 -17.69 44.21
C SER A 165 12.89 -18.55 43.59
N ILE A 166 11.72 -17.99 43.30
CA ILE A 166 10.62 -18.71 42.62
C ILE A 166 10.93 -18.82 41.13
N SER A 167 10.91 -20.04 40.57
CA SER A 167 11.19 -20.27 39.14
C SER A 167 10.02 -19.99 38.19
N ALA A 168 8.80 -19.82 38.71
CA ALA A 168 7.60 -19.59 37.91
C ALA A 168 7.73 -18.41 36.93
N LYS A 169 7.12 -18.54 35.74
CA LYS A 169 7.14 -17.50 34.71
C LYS A 169 6.55 -16.19 35.23
N HIS A 170 5.33 -16.27 35.75
CA HIS A 170 4.60 -15.12 36.27
C HIS A 170 4.27 -15.34 37.75
N VAL A 171 4.62 -14.37 38.59
CA VAL A 171 4.16 -14.31 39.98
C VAL A 171 3.41 -13.01 40.18
N PHE A 172 2.21 -13.07 40.75
CA PHE A 172 1.39 -11.91 41.02
C PHE A 172 0.99 -11.85 42.49
N PHE A 173 1.45 -10.82 43.18
CA PHE A 173 1.15 -10.53 44.58
C PHE A 173 0.01 -9.52 44.69
N VAL A 174 -0.98 -9.82 45.51
CA VAL A 174 -2.10 -8.93 45.84
C VAL A 174 -2.18 -8.78 47.36
N PHE A 175 -2.00 -7.55 47.83
CA PHE A 175 -1.98 -7.22 49.24
C PHE A 175 -3.18 -6.34 49.61
N ASP A 176 -4.16 -6.92 50.32
CA ASP A 176 -5.27 -6.21 50.94
C ASP A 176 -4.91 -5.83 52.38
N ALA A 177 -3.98 -4.88 52.47
CA ALA A 177 -3.35 -4.45 53.72
C ALA A 177 -2.74 -3.05 53.54
N CYS A 178 -2.55 -2.34 54.65
CA CYS A 178 -2.01 -0.98 54.66
C CYS A 178 -0.53 -0.96 54.25
N PHE A 179 -0.24 -0.72 52.97
CA PHE A 179 1.11 -0.60 52.45
C PHE A 179 1.26 0.57 51.49
N ALA A 180 2.21 1.44 51.78
CA ALA A 180 2.85 2.23 50.73
C ALA A 180 3.43 1.26 49.70
N GLY A 181 3.26 1.49 48.40
CA GLY A 181 3.80 0.68 47.29
C GLY A 181 5.34 0.69 47.21
N LEU A 182 6.02 0.40 48.32
CA LEU A 182 7.47 0.47 48.55
C LEU A 182 8.28 -0.56 47.76
N MET A 183 7.60 -1.46 47.05
CA MET A 183 8.21 -2.45 46.17
C MET A 183 8.34 -1.97 44.71
N LEU A 184 7.68 -0.87 44.34
CA LEU A 184 7.48 -0.47 42.95
C LEU A 184 8.70 0.28 42.40
N ASP A 185 9.36 -0.30 41.38
CA ASP A 185 10.20 0.47 40.47
C ASP A 185 9.27 0.98 39.35
N THR A 186 8.71 2.19 39.49
CA THR A 186 7.72 2.71 38.54
C THR A 186 8.36 3.03 37.19
N ARG A 187 8.35 2.08 36.26
CA ARG A 187 8.45 2.35 34.81
C ARG A 187 7.11 2.01 34.17
N SER A 188 6.28 3.03 33.96
CA SER A 188 5.05 2.85 33.18
C SER A 188 5.41 2.60 31.71
N THR A 189 5.10 1.41 31.20
CA THR A 189 5.00 1.24 29.75
C THR A 189 3.63 1.72 29.31
N LEU A 190 3.59 2.88 28.63
CA LEU A 190 2.39 3.45 28.01
C LEU A 190 2.04 2.66 26.75
N ILE A 191 1.57 1.42 26.89
CA ILE A 191 0.99 0.67 25.78
C ILE A 191 -0.50 0.49 26.07
N LYS A 192 -1.33 1.20 25.31
CA LYS A 192 -2.78 0.95 25.32
C LYS A 192 -3.02 -0.50 24.89
N PRO A 193 -3.69 -1.34 25.69
CA PRO A 193 -3.85 -2.75 25.37
C PRO A 193 -4.79 -2.92 24.17
N GLY A 194 -4.27 -3.47 23.09
CA GLY A 194 -5.09 -4.14 22.09
C GLY A 194 -5.28 -5.59 22.50
N ARG A 195 -6.51 -6.11 22.60
CA ARG A 195 -6.78 -7.55 22.87
C ARG A 195 -6.53 -8.45 21.64
N ASP A 196 -5.47 -8.19 20.88
CA ASP A 196 -5.03 -9.02 19.75
C ASP A 196 -4.06 -10.10 20.23
N PHE A 197 -4.10 -11.28 19.60
CA PHE A 197 -3.22 -12.42 19.85
C PHE A 197 -1.73 -12.05 19.81
N SER A 198 -1.32 -11.14 18.92
CA SER A 198 0.08 -10.69 18.83
C SER A 198 0.54 -9.99 20.11
N TYR A 199 -0.32 -9.13 20.68
CA TYR A 199 -0.05 -8.44 21.94
C TYR A 199 -0.03 -9.42 23.10
N LEU A 200 -1.06 -10.27 23.24
CA LEU A 200 -1.13 -11.25 24.33
C LEU A 200 0.09 -12.18 24.31
N LYS A 201 0.47 -12.70 23.12
CA LYS A 201 1.66 -13.55 22.98
C LYS A 201 2.95 -12.85 23.42
N ALA A 202 3.10 -11.57 23.10
CA ALA A 202 4.28 -10.80 23.47
C ALA A 202 4.36 -10.56 24.98
N ILE A 203 3.26 -10.12 25.60
CA ILE A 203 3.25 -9.78 27.04
C ILE A 203 3.28 -11.00 27.95
N THR A 204 2.94 -12.21 27.46
CA THR A 204 2.97 -13.44 28.27
C THR A 204 4.18 -14.33 28.00
N ALA A 205 5.12 -13.90 27.14
CA ALA A 205 6.35 -14.63 26.85
C ALA A 205 7.44 -14.35 27.89
N GLU A 206 7.48 -13.13 28.42
CA GLU A 206 8.51 -12.68 29.35
C GLU A 206 8.16 -13.02 30.81
N GLN A 207 9.17 -13.24 31.65
CA GLN A 207 8.94 -13.44 33.08
C GLN A 207 8.51 -12.15 33.77
N VAL A 208 7.73 -12.26 34.85
CA VAL A 208 7.34 -11.10 35.65
C VAL A 208 7.06 -11.43 37.11
N ARG A 209 7.31 -10.45 37.99
CA ARG A 209 6.88 -10.38 39.39
C ARG A 209 6.06 -9.10 39.55
N GLN A 210 4.74 -9.23 39.58
CA GLN A 210 3.81 -8.10 39.69
C GLN A 210 3.28 -7.98 41.11
N VAL A 211 2.97 -6.75 41.52
CA VAL A 211 2.33 -6.47 42.80
C VAL A 211 1.17 -5.51 42.61
N LEU A 212 0.12 -5.71 43.39
CA LEU A 212 -1.04 -4.84 43.52
C LEU A 212 -1.38 -4.68 44.99
N THR A 213 -1.49 -3.46 45.48
CA THR A 213 -1.81 -3.12 46.88
C THR A 213 -3.13 -2.37 46.98
N ALA A 214 -3.84 -2.53 48.10
CA ALA A 214 -5.16 -1.95 48.31
C ALA A 214 -5.16 -0.44 48.61
N GLY A 215 -4.04 0.15 49.05
CA GLY A 215 -3.94 1.57 49.39
C GLY A 215 -2.52 2.12 49.19
N SER A 216 -2.39 3.44 49.35
CA SER A 216 -1.11 4.18 49.35
C SER A 216 -0.60 4.45 50.77
N LYS A 217 0.57 5.09 50.91
CA LYS A 217 1.18 5.41 52.22
C LYS A 217 0.19 6.16 53.12
N GLY A 218 -0.10 5.59 54.29
CA GLY A 218 -0.97 6.22 55.30
C GLY A 218 -2.48 6.12 55.04
N GLU A 219 -2.90 5.40 53.99
CA GLU A 219 -4.32 5.14 53.72
C GLU A 219 -4.76 3.83 54.40
N THR A 220 -5.91 3.85 55.08
CA THR A 220 -6.55 2.64 55.61
C THR A 220 -7.43 1.99 54.54
N VAL A 221 -7.49 0.65 54.58
CA VAL A 221 -8.38 -0.14 53.72
C VAL A 221 -9.80 -0.10 54.29
N LEU A 222 -10.79 0.24 53.47
CA LEU A 222 -12.18 0.27 53.90
C LEU A 222 -12.86 -1.10 53.86
N ASP A 223 -13.65 -1.36 54.89
CA ASP A 223 -14.57 -2.49 54.96
C ASP A 223 -15.95 -2.19 54.33
N GLY A 224 -16.82 -3.21 54.26
CA GLY A 224 -18.21 -3.06 53.82
C GLY A 224 -18.35 -2.81 52.31
N GLY A 225 -17.43 -3.35 51.52
CA GLY A 225 -17.48 -3.40 50.06
C GLY A 225 -18.51 -4.39 49.50
N PRO A 226 -18.58 -4.51 48.17
CA PRO A 226 -19.50 -5.44 47.49
C PRO A 226 -19.37 -6.89 47.99
N GLY A 227 -20.48 -7.59 48.18
CA GLY A 227 -20.48 -8.96 48.71
C GLY A 227 -20.16 -9.07 50.21
N GLY A 228 -20.02 -7.94 50.90
CA GLY A 228 -19.67 -7.90 52.33
C GLY A 228 -18.18 -8.12 52.58
N HIS A 229 -17.34 -7.89 51.58
CA HIS A 229 -15.88 -7.94 51.67
C HIS A 229 -15.29 -6.55 51.99
N SER A 230 -13.97 -6.39 52.10
CA SER A 230 -13.36 -5.06 51.97
C SER A 230 -13.74 -4.43 50.62
N VAL A 231 -13.66 -3.10 50.50
CA VAL A 231 -13.92 -2.39 49.24
C VAL A 231 -12.98 -2.87 48.14
N PHE A 232 -11.71 -3.06 48.46
CA PHE A 232 -10.71 -3.56 47.52
C PHE A 232 -11.04 -4.99 47.06
N THR A 233 -11.25 -5.91 48.01
CA THR A 233 -11.47 -7.33 47.70
C THR A 233 -12.83 -7.59 47.06
N GLY A 234 -13.87 -6.86 47.47
CA GLY A 234 -15.18 -6.92 46.84
C GLY A 234 -15.11 -6.56 45.35
N ARG A 235 -14.32 -5.53 45.00
CA ARG A 235 -14.10 -5.14 43.59
C ARG A 235 -13.19 -6.11 42.85
N LEU A 236 -12.18 -6.68 43.52
CA LEU A 236 -11.32 -7.73 42.94
C LEU A 236 -12.14 -8.96 42.52
N ILE A 237 -12.97 -9.47 43.44
CA ILE A 237 -13.86 -10.61 43.18
C ILE A 237 -14.85 -10.26 42.06
N GLN A 238 -15.39 -9.04 42.05
CA GLN A 238 -16.30 -8.61 40.99
C GLN A 238 -15.62 -8.61 39.60
N ALA A 239 -14.39 -8.10 39.50
CA ALA A 239 -13.62 -8.07 38.25
C ALA A 239 -13.34 -9.49 37.72
N LEU A 240 -12.85 -10.37 38.59
CA LEU A 240 -12.59 -11.78 38.27
C LEU A 240 -13.88 -12.51 37.84
N ARG A 241 -14.99 -12.28 38.57
CA ARG A 241 -16.30 -12.85 38.21
C ARG A 241 -16.79 -12.34 36.85
N SER A 242 -16.59 -11.07 36.54
CA SER A 242 -17.00 -10.47 35.26
C SER A 242 -16.11 -10.82 34.06
N THR A 243 -14.95 -11.45 34.28
CA THR A 243 -14.01 -11.79 33.20
C THR A 243 -14.57 -12.87 32.28
N GLU A 244 -14.68 -12.64 30.98
CA GLU A 244 -15.27 -13.62 30.05
C GLU A 244 -14.23 -14.57 29.43
N ASP A 245 -13.15 -14.02 28.89
CA ASP A 245 -12.11 -14.73 28.15
C ASP A 245 -10.81 -14.85 28.96
N TYR A 246 -10.26 -13.71 29.40
CA TYR A 246 -9.12 -13.59 30.28
C TYR A 246 -9.03 -12.17 30.84
N ILE A 247 -8.29 -11.98 31.92
CA ILE A 247 -7.92 -10.65 32.41
C ILE A 247 -6.47 -10.64 32.83
N THR A 248 -5.70 -9.64 32.39
CA THR A 248 -4.30 -9.50 32.82
C THR A 248 -4.20 -8.78 34.16
N ALA A 249 -3.10 -8.95 34.89
CA ALA A 249 -2.90 -8.27 36.16
C ALA A 249 -2.90 -6.74 36.00
N ARG A 250 -2.39 -6.22 34.87
CA ARG A 250 -2.47 -4.79 34.55
C ARG A 250 -3.91 -4.31 34.30
N GLU A 251 -4.70 -5.06 33.54
CA GLU A 251 -6.12 -4.74 33.32
C GLU A 251 -6.89 -4.74 34.64
N LEU A 252 -6.59 -5.70 35.52
CA LEU A 252 -7.17 -5.81 36.84
C LEU A 252 -6.77 -4.64 37.75
N GLY A 253 -5.49 -4.25 37.75
CA GLY A 253 -4.99 -3.10 38.51
C GLY A 253 -5.65 -1.79 38.08
N GLN A 254 -5.78 -1.55 36.76
CA GLN A 254 -6.47 -0.38 36.21
C GLN A 254 -7.95 -0.33 36.62
N TYR A 255 -8.65 -1.47 36.57
CA TYR A 255 -10.04 -1.57 37.02
C TYR A 255 -10.17 -1.21 38.50
N LEU A 256 -9.32 -1.80 39.35
CA LEU A 256 -9.40 -1.63 40.80
C LEU A 256 -9.06 -0.20 41.23
N LYS A 257 -8.02 0.41 40.65
CA LYS A 257 -7.70 1.82 40.85
C LYS A 257 -8.91 2.73 40.66
N LYS A 258 -9.69 2.50 39.62
CA LYS A 258 -10.87 3.31 39.31
C LYS A 258 -12.04 3.04 40.27
N GLN A 259 -12.38 1.77 40.50
CA GLN A 259 -13.58 1.42 41.27
C GLN A 259 -13.41 1.63 42.77
N VAL A 260 -12.25 1.27 43.32
CA VAL A 260 -11.96 1.42 44.76
C VAL A 260 -11.89 2.89 45.14
N TYR A 261 -11.24 3.72 44.31
CA TYR A 261 -11.20 5.17 44.53
C TYR A 261 -12.61 5.78 44.54
N ALA A 262 -13.45 5.40 43.57
CA ALA A 262 -14.83 5.90 43.50
C ALA A 262 -15.66 5.50 44.73
N ASP A 263 -15.55 4.25 45.18
CA ASP A 263 -16.27 3.74 46.36
C ASP A 263 -15.80 4.41 47.65
N ALA A 264 -14.48 4.64 47.79
CA ALA A 264 -13.90 5.30 48.95
C ALA A 264 -14.34 6.77 49.05
N VAL A 265 -14.26 7.52 47.95
CA VAL A 265 -14.69 8.93 47.89
C VAL A 265 -16.16 9.08 48.22
N ALA A 266 -17.02 8.18 47.73
CA ALA A 266 -18.45 8.18 48.04
C ALA A 266 -18.74 8.01 49.55
N ARG A 267 -17.76 7.53 50.34
CA ARG A 267 -17.84 7.35 51.79
C ARG A 267 -17.00 8.37 52.57
N GLY A 268 -16.53 9.43 51.92
CA GLY A 268 -15.71 10.48 52.56
C GLY A 268 -14.28 10.04 52.91
N HIS A 269 -13.79 8.95 52.31
CA HIS A 269 -12.46 8.41 52.55
C HIS A 269 -11.60 8.46 51.29
N THR A 270 -10.29 8.32 51.42
CA THR A 270 -9.38 8.18 50.27
C THR A 270 -8.66 6.84 50.34
N GLN A 271 -8.85 6.02 49.32
CA GLN A 271 -8.15 4.76 49.13
C GLN A 271 -7.75 4.63 47.67
N ARG A 272 -6.44 4.50 47.42
CA ARG A 272 -5.83 4.49 46.09
C ARG A 272 -4.98 3.23 45.93
N PRO A 273 -5.52 2.20 45.27
CA PRO A 273 -4.74 1.03 44.93
C PRO A 273 -3.50 1.38 44.10
N LEU A 274 -2.40 0.67 44.31
CA LEU A 274 -1.17 0.83 43.53
C LEU A 274 -0.82 -0.51 42.89
N ASP A 275 -0.39 -0.49 41.63
CA ASP A 275 0.11 -1.67 40.93
C ASP A 275 1.44 -1.35 40.24
N GLY A 276 2.22 -2.40 40.00
CA GLY A 276 3.39 -2.35 39.12
C GLY A 276 4.26 -3.59 39.24
N GLU A 277 5.45 -3.50 38.66
CA GLU A 277 6.39 -4.60 38.53
C GLU A 277 7.55 -4.49 39.53
N ILE A 278 7.87 -5.62 40.19
CA ILE A 278 9.07 -5.81 41.02
C ILE A 278 10.25 -6.24 40.13
N TYR A 279 9.99 -7.12 39.17
CA TYR A 279 10.96 -7.65 38.21
C TYR A 279 10.27 -8.07 36.92
N GLY A 280 10.97 -7.92 35.78
CA GLY A 280 10.51 -8.39 34.47
C GLY A 280 9.46 -7.49 33.81
N THR A 281 8.98 -7.91 32.63
CA THR A 281 8.08 -7.12 31.77
C THR A 281 6.85 -7.88 31.29
N GLY A 282 6.71 -9.15 31.68
CA GLY A 282 5.55 -9.98 31.35
C GLY A 282 4.24 -9.53 32.01
N ASP A 283 3.19 -10.35 31.95
CA ASP A 283 1.90 -10.08 32.58
C ASP A 283 1.25 -11.38 33.06
N PHE A 284 0.86 -11.43 34.34
CA PHE A 284 0.08 -12.54 34.86
C PHE A 284 -1.35 -12.48 34.29
N VAL A 285 -1.91 -13.64 33.92
CA VAL A 285 -3.21 -13.72 33.27
C VAL A 285 -4.12 -14.69 33.98
N PHE A 286 -5.30 -14.22 34.39
CA PHE A 286 -6.37 -15.08 34.87
C PHE A 286 -7.21 -15.57 33.70
N VAL A 287 -7.39 -16.89 33.59
CA VAL A 287 -8.20 -17.51 32.53
C VAL A 287 -9.36 -18.27 33.17
N PRO A 288 -10.61 -17.79 32.99
CA PRO A 288 -11.79 -18.49 33.49
C PRO A 288 -11.91 -19.91 32.95
N ASP A 289 -12.29 -20.84 33.82
CA ASP A 289 -12.71 -22.18 33.41
C ASP A 289 -14.14 -22.09 32.86
N ALA A 290 -14.28 -22.36 31.55
CA ALA A 290 -15.53 -22.17 30.85
C ALA A 290 -16.66 -23.05 31.41
N ASP A 291 -16.34 -24.29 31.77
CA ASP A 291 -17.29 -25.27 32.27
C ASP A 291 -17.68 -24.96 33.71
N LYS A 292 -16.71 -24.60 34.56
CA LYS A 292 -17.03 -24.21 35.93
C LYS A 292 -17.86 -22.94 35.98
N LYS A 293 -17.54 -21.91 35.18
CA LYS A 293 -18.40 -20.71 35.09
C LYS A 293 -19.80 -21.02 34.55
N ARG A 294 -19.96 -21.98 33.63
CA ARG A 294 -21.30 -22.40 33.16
C ARG A 294 -22.10 -23.03 34.30
N LYS A 295 -21.47 -23.90 35.09
CA LYS A 295 -22.07 -24.52 36.27
C LYS A 295 -22.45 -23.47 37.33
N GLU A 296 -21.57 -22.50 37.59
CA GLU A 296 -21.83 -21.39 38.52
C GLU A 296 -23.03 -20.55 38.07
N ILE A 297 -23.08 -20.13 36.81
CA ILE A 297 -24.21 -19.37 36.26
C ILE A 297 -25.51 -20.17 36.36
N ASN A 298 -25.48 -21.47 36.03
CA ASN A 298 -26.66 -22.33 36.13
C ASN A 298 -27.12 -22.51 37.59
N ALA A 299 -26.18 -22.64 38.54
CA ALA A 299 -26.49 -22.71 39.96
C ALA A 299 -27.07 -21.38 40.49
N GLU A 300 -26.56 -20.22 40.04
CA GLU A 300 -27.10 -18.91 40.43
C GLU A 300 -28.51 -18.69 39.85
N VAL A 301 -28.75 -19.11 38.59
CA VAL A 301 -30.09 -19.10 37.98
C VAL A 301 -31.05 -19.96 38.81
N TYR A 302 -30.68 -21.21 39.10
CA TYR A 302 -31.50 -22.13 39.87
C TYR A 302 -31.81 -21.60 41.29
N ALA A 303 -30.82 -21.02 41.97
CA ALA A 303 -31.00 -20.42 43.29
C ALA A 303 -31.96 -19.22 43.26
N LEU A 304 -31.86 -18.36 42.23
CA LEU A 304 -32.78 -17.23 42.06
C LEU A 304 -34.20 -17.69 41.74
N GLU A 305 -34.36 -18.67 40.85
CA GLU A 305 -35.67 -19.25 40.52
C GLU A 305 -36.34 -19.86 41.75
N THR A 306 -35.57 -20.58 42.57
CA THR A 306 -36.06 -21.17 43.83
C THR A 306 -36.50 -20.09 44.83
N GLU A 307 -35.72 -19.02 44.97
CA GLU A 307 -36.06 -17.91 45.86
C GLU A 307 -37.27 -17.11 45.37
N ILE A 308 -37.39 -16.88 44.06
CA ILE A 308 -38.58 -16.24 43.45
C ILE A 308 -39.82 -17.11 43.68
N ALA A 309 -39.71 -18.45 43.54
CA ALA A 309 -40.79 -19.37 43.85
C ALA A 309 -41.21 -19.28 45.33
N ARG A 310 -40.25 -19.21 46.25
CA ARG A 310 -40.50 -19.01 47.68
C ARG A 310 -41.19 -17.68 47.98
N LEU A 311 -40.74 -16.59 47.36
CA LEU A 311 -41.37 -15.27 47.51
C LEU A 311 -42.81 -15.26 46.99
N ASN A 312 -43.12 -15.99 45.91
CA ASN A 312 -44.48 -16.15 45.42
C ASN A 312 -45.39 -16.88 46.43
N ILE A 313 -44.87 -17.88 47.15
CA ILE A 313 -45.60 -18.57 48.22
C ILE A 313 -45.85 -17.62 49.39
N LEU A 314 -44.80 -16.95 49.88
CA LEU A 314 -44.90 -15.98 50.98
C LEU A 314 -45.85 -14.81 50.65
N LYS A 315 -45.91 -14.39 49.39
CA LYS A 315 -46.86 -13.37 48.93
C LYS A 315 -48.31 -13.86 49.05
N LYS A 316 -48.60 -15.11 48.65
CA LYS A 316 -49.93 -15.71 48.79
C LYS A 316 -50.36 -15.81 50.25
N GLU A 317 -49.46 -16.23 51.14
CA GLU A 317 -49.71 -16.29 52.59
C GLU A 317 -49.97 -14.89 53.19
N ALA A 318 -49.18 -13.89 52.81
CA ALA A 318 -49.38 -12.51 53.26
C ALA A 318 -50.72 -11.92 52.78
N ALA A 319 -51.14 -12.25 51.56
CA ALA A 319 -52.44 -11.85 51.00
C ALA A 319 -53.60 -12.52 51.75
N GLN A 320 -53.49 -13.83 52.06
CA GLN A 320 -54.48 -14.57 52.87
C GLN A 320 -54.58 -13.99 54.29
N ALA A 321 -53.46 -13.59 54.89
CA ALA A 321 -53.41 -12.93 56.19
C ALA A 321 -53.80 -11.44 56.16
N ARG A 322 -54.22 -10.90 55.00
CA ARG A 322 -54.57 -9.48 54.76
C ARG A 322 -53.47 -8.47 55.17
N ASN A 323 -52.20 -8.88 55.19
CA ASN A 323 -51.08 -8.03 55.56
C ASN A 323 -50.50 -7.29 54.34
N LYS A 324 -51.12 -6.18 53.96
CA LYS A 324 -50.74 -5.38 52.78
C LYS A 324 -49.33 -4.80 52.84
N SER A 325 -48.77 -4.54 54.03
CA SER A 325 -47.39 -4.03 54.14
C SER A 325 -46.39 -5.10 53.75
N ARG A 326 -46.53 -6.30 54.33
CA ARG A 326 -45.67 -7.45 54.05
C ARG A 326 -45.77 -7.89 52.59
N GLU A 327 -46.95 -7.81 51.99
CA GLU A 327 -47.14 -8.11 50.57
C GLU A 327 -46.35 -7.16 49.65
N ARG A 328 -46.35 -5.84 49.94
CA ARG A 328 -45.57 -4.85 49.18
C ARG A 328 -44.06 -5.08 49.32
N ASP A 329 -43.59 -5.41 50.51
CA ASP A 329 -42.17 -5.69 50.75
C ASP A 329 -41.69 -6.95 50.01
N ILE A 330 -42.49 -8.02 50.02
CA ILE A 330 -42.23 -9.25 49.27
C ILE A 330 -42.23 -8.98 47.76
N GLU A 331 -43.17 -8.18 47.25
CA GLU A 331 -43.24 -7.83 45.83
C GLU A 331 -42.00 -7.03 45.40
N ARG A 332 -41.55 -6.07 46.23
CA ARG A 332 -40.32 -5.31 45.96
C ARG A 332 -39.10 -6.24 45.92
N GLN A 333 -38.98 -7.17 46.87
CA GLN A 333 -37.90 -8.15 46.88
C GLN A 333 -37.93 -9.03 45.64
N LYS A 334 -39.11 -9.50 45.25
CA LYS A 334 -39.31 -10.31 44.05
C LYS A 334 -38.87 -9.55 42.79
N LEU A 335 -39.30 -8.31 42.60
CA LEU A 335 -38.91 -7.48 41.44
C LEU A 335 -37.38 -7.31 41.34
N ILE A 336 -36.69 -7.15 42.47
CA ILE A 336 -35.22 -7.07 42.50
C ILE A 336 -34.59 -8.40 42.05
N LYS A 337 -35.12 -9.53 42.53
CA LYS A 337 -34.63 -10.87 42.14
C LYS A 337 -34.95 -11.19 40.67
N ASP A 338 -36.13 -10.84 40.19
CA ASP A 338 -36.55 -11.02 38.79
C ASP A 338 -35.67 -10.19 37.84
N ALA A 339 -35.37 -8.94 38.20
CA ALA A 339 -34.44 -8.10 37.43
C ALA A 339 -33.04 -8.73 37.37
N LYS A 340 -32.55 -9.27 38.49
CA LYS A 340 -31.26 -9.95 38.57
C LYS A 340 -31.24 -11.24 37.72
N LEU A 341 -32.30 -12.04 37.79
CA LEU A 341 -32.46 -13.26 36.99
C LEU A 341 -32.46 -12.94 35.49
N LYS A 342 -33.22 -11.92 35.07
CA LYS A 342 -33.27 -11.47 33.67
C LYS A 342 -31.90 -11.04 33.16
N GLN A 343 -31.12 -10.32 33.97
CA GLN A 343 -29.76 -9.91 33.62
C GLN A 343 -28.81 -11.10 33.43
N ILE A 344 -28.89 -12.11 34.30
CA ILE A 344 -28.04 -13.31 34.21
C ILE A 344 -28.40 -14.14 32.97
N LEU A 345 -29.69 -14.29 32.66
CA LEU A 345 -30.17 -15.03 31.48
C LEU A 345 -29.74 -14.38 30.16
N ILE A 346 -29.70 -13.05 30.09
CA ILE A 346 -29.17 -12.32 28.92
C ILE A 346 -27.69 -12.66 28.71
N ARG A 347 -26.87 -12.53 29.77
CA ARG A 347 -25.44 -12.87 29.71
C ARG A 347 -25.19 -14.32 29.33
N LYS A 348 -26.01 -15.25 29.83
CA LYS A 348 -25.95 -16.68 29.46
C LYS A 348 -26.20 -16.87 27.95
N ARG A 349 -27.23 -16.22 27.39
CA ARG A 349 -27.54 -16.29 25.95
C ARG A 349 -26.45 -15.68 25.08
N GLU A 350 -25.93 -14.52 25.46
CA GLU A 350 -24.82 -13.85 24.75
C GLU A 350 -23.59 -14.76 24.71
N ARG A 351 -23.27 -15.42 25.82
CA ARG A 351 -22.17 -16.37 25.91
C ARG A 351 -22.36 -17.61 25.04
N GLU A 352 -23.54 -18.22 25.10
CA GLU A 352 -23.87 -19.38 24.26
C GLU A 352 -23.83 -19.03 22.76
N ALA A 353 -24.26 -17.82 22.40
CA ALA A 353 -24.13 -17.30 21.04
C ALA A 353 -22.67 -17.07 20.64
N ALA A 354 -21.85 -16.44 21.50
CA ALA A 354 -20.42 -16.23 21.26
C ALA A 354 -19.67 -17.55 21.11
N GLU A 355 -20.01 -18.56 21.90
CA GLU A 355 -19.43 -19.90 21.84
C GLU A 355 -19.82 -20.63 20.54
N LYS A 356 -21.09 -20.56 20.13
CA LYS A 356 -21.55 -21.05 18.82
C LYS A 356 -20.84 -20.35 17.65
N HIS A 357 -20.66 -19.03 17.74
CA HIS A 357 -19.89 -18.26 16.76
C HIS A 357 -18.41 -18.68 16.72
N LYS A 358 -17.81 -18.99 17.88
CA LYS A 358 -16.42 -19.45 18.00
C LYS A 358 -16.23 -20.87 17.44
N SER A 359 -17.18 -21.78 17.68
CA SER A 359 -17.14 -23.14 17.13
C SER A 359 -17.42 -23.17 15.63
N GLN A 360 -18.36 -22.36 15.13
CA GLN A 360 -18.65 -22.24 13.69
C GLN A 360 -17.50 -21.53 12.93
N GLY A 361 -16.82 -20.57 13.55
CA GLY A 361 -15.67 -19.89 12.94
C GLY A 361 -14.42 -20.77 12.77
N MET A 362 -14.23 -21.79 13.62
CA MET A 362 -13.04 -22.66 13.60
C MET A 362 -13.06 -23.67 12.43
N LEU A 363 -14.23 -24.26 12.15
CA LEU A 363 -14.43 -25.23 11.06
C LEU A 363 -14.35 -24.60 9.66
N VAL A 364 -14.85 -23.38 9.50
CA VAL A 364 -14.86 -22.69 8.20
C VAL A 364 -13.46 -22.16 7.83
N VAL A 365 -12.68 -21.68 8.80
CA VAL A 365 -11.34 -21.14 8.55
C VAL A 365 -10.35 -22.24 8.15
N GLU A 366 -10.38 -23.41 8.78
CA GLU A 366 -9.45 -24.51 8.46
C GLU A 366 -9.70 -25.09 7.05
N GLN A 367 -10.97 -25.23 6.66
CA GLN A 367 -11.34 -25.64 5.29
C GLN A 367 -11.00 -24.55 4.25
N PHE A 368 -11.23 -23.26 4.57
CA PHE A 368 -10.83 -22.16 3.69
C PHE A 368 -9.33 -22.00 3.57
N GLU A 369 -8.55 -22.25 4.63
CA GLU A 369 -7.09 -22.18 4.59
C GLU A 369 -6.50 -23.34 3.79
N LYS A 370 -7.07 -24.55 3.91
CA LYS A 370 -6.67 -25.69 3.08
C LYS A 370 -7.00 -25.46 1.60
N TYR A 371 -8.20 -24.94 1.29
CA TYR A 371 -8.60 -24.54 -0.06
C TYR A 371 -7.76 -23.38 -0.62
N ARG A 372 -7.47 -22.37 0.21
CA ARG A 372 -6.64 -21.22 -0.16
C ARG A 372 -5.19 -21.64 -0.40
N ARG A 373 -4.59 -22.46 0.46
CA ARG A 373 -3.24 -23.00 0.26
C ARG A 373 -3.18 -23.81 -1.02
N HIS A 374 -4.19 -24.66 -1.29
CA HIS A 374 -4.28 -25.45 -2.52
C HIS A 374 -4.35 -24.56 -3.77
N ARG A 375 -5.23 -23.55 -3.81
CA ARG A 375 -5.32 -22.54 -4.89
C ARG A 375 -4.05 -21.70 -5.05
N GLU A 376 -3.38 -21.35 -3.96
CA GLU A 376 -2.12 -20.58 -3.98
C GLU A 376 -0.99 -21.45 -4.57
N THR A 377 -0.92 -22.74 -4.23
CA THR A 377 0.00 -23.71 -4.87
C THR A 377 -0.32 -23.95 -6.35
N GLU A 378 -1.59 -24.03 -6.75
CA GLU A 378 -1.98 -24.18 -8.16
C GLU A 378 -1.55 -22.96 -9.00
N LYS A 379 -1.74 -21.74 -8.47
CA LYS A 379 -1.28 -20.49 -9.11
C LYS A 379 0.23 -20.42 -9.23
N GLN A 380 0.95 -20.83 -8.18
CA GLN A 380 2.42 -20.92 -8.20
C GLN A 380 2.89 -21.96 -9.24
N GLN A 381 2.20 -23.10 -9.36
CA GLN A 381 2.50 -24.14 -10.35
C GLN A 381 2.28 -23.68 -11.79
N GLN A 382 1.22 -22.92 -12.09
CA GLN A 382 0.98 -22.37 -13.44
C GLN A 382 2.06 -21.36 -13.86
N ILE A 383 2.50 -20.49 -12.94
CA ILE A 383 3.61 -19.57 -13.20
C ILE A 383 4.92 -20.33 -13.46
N VAL A 384 5.16 -21.44 -12.75
CA VAL A 384 6.30 -22.32 -12.99
C VAL A 384 6.21 -23.00 -14.36
N ILE A 385 5.04 -23.48 -14.77
CA ILE A 385 4.82 -24.07 -16.09
C ILE A 385 5.08 -23.03 -17.20
N LEU A 386 4.61 -21.79 -17.04
CA LEU A 386 4.88 -20.71 -18.00
C LEU A 386 6.38 -20.39 -18.07
N ARG A 387 7.08 -20.36 -16.93
CA ARG A 387 8.55 -20.23 -16.89
C ARG A 387 9.25 -21.39 -17.60
N MET A 388 8.79 -22.62 -17.41
CA MET A 388 9.36 -23.80 -18.07
C MET A 388 9.12 -23.77 -19.59
N LYS A 389 7.91 -23.42 -20.03
CA LYS A 389 7.60 -23.22 -21.46
C LYS A 389 8.46 -22.12 -22.09
N ALA A 390 8.60 -20.98 -21.40
CA ALA A 390 9.47 -19.89 -21.85
C ALA A 390 10.96 -20.30 -21.86
N ASN A 391 11.42 -21.09 -20.90
CA ASN A 391 12.79 -21.62 -20.89
C ASN A 391 13.05 -22.61 -22.02
N LYS A 392 12.06 -23.47 -22.33
CA LYS A 392 12.16 -24.42 -23.44
C LYS A 392 12.27 -23.69 -24.78
N MET A 393 11.38 -22.74 -25.04
CA MET A 393 11.44 -21.89 -26.25
C MET A 393 12.76 -21.11 -26.35
N ARG A 394 13.34 -20.70 -25.21
CA ARG A 394 14.68 -20.06 -25.17
C ARG A 394 15.82 -21.00 -25.59
N GLN A 395 15.78 -22.26 -25.17
CA GLN A 395 16.84 -23.23 -25.49
C GLN A 395 16.88 -23.56 -26.99
N GLU A 396 15.72 -23.56 -27.65
CA GLU A 396 15.57 -23.85 -29.08
C GLU A 396 16.27 -22.80 -29.98
N LEU A 397 16.45 -21.54 -29.54
CA LEU A 397 17.16 -20.49 -30.30
C LEU A 397 18.65 -20.31 -29.92
N SER A 398 19.12 -20.89 -28.81
CA SER A 398 20.44 -20.58 -28.24
C SER A 398 21.62 -21.25 -28.94
N GLN A 399 21.40 -22.08 -29.96
CA GLN A 399 22.47 -22.91 -30.54
C GLN A 399 23.29 -22.23 -31.65
N GLU A 400 22.86 -21.08 -32.19
CA GLU A 400 23.51 -20.51 -33.37
C GLU A 400 24.30 -19.23 -33.07
N SER A 401 25.60 -19.28 -33.36
CA SER A 401 26.53 -18.14 -33.32
C SER A 401 26.04 -16.98 -34.20
N ILE A 402 25.90 -15.79 -33.60
CA ILE A 402 25.44 -14.58 -34.30
C ILE A 402 26.51 -14.03 -35.27
N GLN A 403 27.78 -14.36 -35.07
CA GLN A 403 28.89 -13.80 -35.84
C GLN A 403 28.87 -14.25 -37.31
N GLY A 404 28.48 -15.49 -37.61
CA GLY A 404 28.49 -16.06 -38.98
C GLY A 404 27.22 -15.89 -39.81
N LEU A 405 26.21 -15.17 -39.32
CA LEU A 405 24.91 -15.06 -40.02
C LEU A 405 24.99 -14.22 -41.30
N THR A 406 24.31 -14.70 -42.35
CA THR A 406 23.93 -13.91 -43.55
C THR A 406 22.77 -12.96 -43.22
N ILE A 407 22.51 -11.97 -44.08
CA ILE A 407 21.41 -11.01 -43.86
C ILE A 407 20.04 -11.68 -43.90
N ASP A 408 19.79 -12.62 -44.82
CA ASP A 408 18.52 -13.34 -44.92
C ASP A 408 18.26 -14.22 -43.68
N SER A 409 19.29 -14.90 -43.19
CA SER A 409 19.21 -15.67 -41.95
C SER A 409 18.97 -14.77 -40.73
N ALA A 410 19.56 -13.57 -40.71
CA ALA A 410 19.32 -12.58 -39.67
C ALA A 410 17.88 -12.05 -39.70
N VAL A 411 17.31 -11.78 -40.88
CA VAL A 411 15.89 -11.39 -41.05
C VAL A 411 14.96 -12.51 -40.59
N ALA A 412 15.22 -13.76 -41.00
CA ALA A 412 14.42 -14.93 -40.59
C ALA A 412 14.42 -15.11 -39.06
N LYS A 413 15.59 -14.99 -38.42
CA LYS A 413 15.71 -15.03 -36.95
C LYS A 413 14.99 -13.86 -36.29
N LEU A 414 15.07 -12.66 -36.85
CA LEU A 414 14.41 -11.48 -36.32
C LEU A 414 12.88 -11.67 -36.31
N LYS A 415 12.31 -12.20 -37.40
CA LYS A 415 10.89 -12.55 -37.50
C LYS A 415 10.47 -13.61 -36.48
N ALA A 416 11.24 -14.71 -36.38
CA ALA A 416 10.98 -15.76 -35.41
C ALA A 416 11.03 -15.27 -33.95
N ILE A 417 11.97 -14.35 -33.64
CA ILE A 417 12.02 -13.71 -32.32
C ILE A 417 10.75 -12.90 -32.06
N GLU A 418 10.25 -12.12 -33.02
CA GLU A 418 9.02 -11.36 -32.82
C GLU A 418 7.80 -12.23 -32.61
N GLU A 419 7.61 -13.25 -33.44
CA GLU A 419 6.49 -14.20 -33.28
C GLU A 419 6.47 -14.82 -31.87
N GLN A 420 7.65 -15.18 -31.34
CA GLN A 420 7.78 -15.69 -29.98
C GLN A 420 7.48 -14.63 -28.91
N ARG A 421 7.94 -13.39 -29.09
CA ARG A 421 7.65 -12.29 -28.16
C ARG A 421 6.15 -12.02 -28.09
N GLU A 422 5.47 -12.02 -29.23
CA GLU A 422 4.02 -11.85 -29.33
C GLU A 422 3.28 -13.01 -28.66
N LYS A 423 3.67 -14.24 -28.94
CA LYS A 423 3.07 -15.43 -28.31
C LYS A 423 3.22 -15.42 -26.78
N ILE A 424 4.43 -15.13 -26.29
CA ILE A 424 4.68 -15.00 -24.85
C ILE A 424 3.77 -13.91 -24.26
N THR A 425 3.71 -12.75 -24.90
CA THR A 425 2.88 -11.62 -24.44
C THR A 425 1.38 -11.97 -24.43
N SER A 426 0.90 -12.70 -25.44
CA SER A 426 -0.48 -13.17 -25.54
C SER A 426 -0.83 -14.19 -24.45
N ASP A 427 0.03 -15.18 -24.21
CA ASP A 427 -0.15 -16.18 -23.16
C ASP A 427 -0.24 -15.51 -21.77
N PHE A 428 0.64 -14.55 -21.48
CA PHE A 428 0.62 -13.81 -20.21
C PHE A 428 -0.61 -12.92 -20.07
N THR A 429 -1.08 -12.29 -21.15
CA THR A 429 -2.31 -11.48 -21.16
C THR A 429 -3.52 -12.35 -20.88
N THR A 430 -3.64 -13.48 -21.57
CA THR A 430 -4.73 -14.45 -21.38
C THR A 430 -4.76 -14.98 -19.94
N GLU A 431 -3.59 -15.31 -19.39
CA GLU A 431 -3.48 -15.77 -18.01
C GLU A 431 -3.87 -14.68 -17.00
N PHE A 432 -3.44 -13.43 -17.24
CA PHE A 432 -3.87 -12.29 -16.43
C PHE A 432 -5.38 -12.13 -16.46
N GLU A 433 -6.01 -12.17 -17.63
CA GLU A 433 -7.47 -12.03 -17.76
C GLU A 433 -8.20 -13.14 -17.03
N ASN A 434 -7.80 -14.40 -17.20
CA ASN A 434 -8.41 -15.54 -16.51
C ASN A 434 -8.33 -15.38 -14.99
N GLN A 435 -7.16 -15.03 -14.47
CA GLN A 435 -6.97 -14.83 -13.03
C GLN A 435 -7.67 -13.58 -12.51
N ALA A 436 -7.67 -12.48 -13.26
CA ALA A 436 -8.32 -11.22 -12.93
C ALA A 436 -9.85 -11.37 -12.91
N ASN A 437 -10.42 -12.12 -13.86
CA ASN A 437 -11.84 -12.44 -13.93
C ASN A 437 -12.27 -13.31 -12.74
N SER A 438 -11.51 -14.37 -12.45
CA SER A 438 -11.78 -15.22 -11.28
C SER A 438 -11.68 -14.44 -9.97
N LEU A 439 -10.67 -13.57 -9.82
CA LEU A 439 -10.50 -12.72 -8.65
C LEU A 439 -11.65 -11.72 -8.54
N SER A 440 -12.00 -11.05 -9.63
CA SER A 440 -13.03 -10.03 -9.69
C SER A 440 -14.39 -10.61 -9.33
N ALA A 441 -14.76 -11.76 -9.89
CA ALA A 441 -16.02 -12.44 -9.59
C ALA A 441 -16.22 -12.69 -8.08
N VAL A 442 -15.16 -13.02 -7.34
CA VAL A 442 -15.23 -13.22 -5.88
C VAL A 442 -15.53 -11.91 -5.14
N TYR A 443 -14.87 -10.82 -5.51
CA TYR A 443 -15.10 -9.52 -4.88
C TYR A 443 -16.44 -8.91 -5.31
N ASP A 444 -16.82 -9.07 -6.57
CA ASP A 444 -18.06 -8.55 -7.12
C ASP A 444 -19.26 -9.24 -6.47
N LYS A 445 -19.20 -10.56 -6.22
CA LYS A 445 -20.22 -11.28 -5.46
C LYS A 445 -20.35 -10.78 -4.01
N LYS A 446 -19.22 -10.45 -3.36
CA LYS A 446 -19.22 -9.88 -2.00
C LYS A 446 -19.82 -8.48 -1.97
N ILE A 447 -19.42 -7.64 -2.92
CA ILE A 447 -19.92 -6.27 -3.05
C ILE A 447 -21.41 -6.31 -3.38
N ALA A 448 -21.84 -7.11 -4.35
CA ALA A 448 -23.24 -7.29 -4.70
C ALA A 448 -24.08 -7.68 -3.49
N ARG A 449 -23.62 -8.61 -2.64
CA ARG A 449 -24.33 -8.98 -1.41
C ARG A 449 -24.43 -7.86 -0.37
N ILE A 450 -23.46 -6.94 -0.35
CA ILE A 450 -23.50 -5.76 0.53
C ILE A 450 -24.45 -4.69 -0.02
N MET A 451 -24.45 -4.54 -1.35
CA MET A 451 -25.28 -3.59 -2.09
C MET A 451 -26.73 -4.08 -2.28
N ASP A 452 -27.00 -5.35 -2.00
CA ASP A 452 -28.34 -5.94 -1.95
C ASP A 452 -29.07 -5.46 -0.68
N ILE A 453 -29.68 -4.29 -0.79
CA ILE A 453 -30.35 -3.59 0.31
C ILE A 453 -31.84 -3.95 0.25
N PRO A 454 -32.35 -4.80 1.17
CA PRO A 454 -33.75 -5.22 1.13
C PRO A 454 -34.70 -4.06 1.45
N PRO A 455 -35.99 -4.13 1.05
CA PRO A 455 -36.99 -3.13 1.42
C PRO A 455 -37.11 -2.99 2.95
N TRP A 456 -37.34 -1.78 3.45
CA TRP A 456 -37.56 -1.58 4.88
C TRP A 456 -38.97 -2.03 5.29
N ASP A 457 -39.05 -2.86 6.34
CA ASP A 457 -40.25 -3.53 6.89
C ASP A 457 -41.30 -2.60 7.57
N LYS A 458 -41.39 -1.33 7.17
CA LYS A 458 -42.47 -0.41 7.56
C LYS A 458 -43.00 0.25 6.30
N GLU A 459 -44.33 0.31 6.16
CA GLU A 459 -45.08 0.54 4.91
C GLU A 459 -44.67 1.75 4.05
N PHE A 460 -43.83 2.68 4.53
CA PHE A 460 -43.29 3.79 3.73
C PHE A 460 -41.84 4.15 4.12
N GLU A 461 -40.90 3.99 3.19
CA GLU A 461 -39.52 4.53 3.28
C GLU A 461 -39.41 5.78 2.41
N THR A 462 -38.87 6.89 2.96
CA THR A 462 -38.61 8.10 2.17
C THR A 462 -37.29 7.96 1.39
N ALA A 463 -37.18 8.63 0.23
CA ALA A 463 -35.98 8.59 -0.61
C ALA A 463 -34.69 8.95 0.16
N LYS A 464 -34.79 9.88 1.13
CA LYS A 464 -33.66 10.27 1.98
C LYS A 464 -33.18 9.15 2.90
N VAL A 465 -34.10 8.32 3.40
CA VAL A 465 -33.74 7.20 4.29
C VAL A 465 -33.19 6.02 3.49
N PHE A 466 -33.76 5.74 2.32
CA PHE A 466 -33.18 4.77 1.39
C PHE A 466 -31.75 5.15 1.01
N GLN A 467 -31.52 6.43 0.65
CA GLN A 467 -30.19 6.93 0.31
C GLN A 467 -29.19 6.77 1.47
N ALA A 468 -29.59 7.06 2.71
CA ALA A 468 -28.70 6.86 3.86
C ALA A 468 -28.29 5.39 4.06
N ARG A 469 -29.16 4.43 3.71
CA ARG A 469 -28.82 2.99 3.75
C ARG A 469 -27.89 2.59 2.61
N VAL A 470 -28.07 3.19 1.43
CA VAL A 470 -27.13 3.06 0.31
C VAL A 470 -25.75 3.56 0.71
N ASP A 471 -25.65 4.72 1.35
CA ASP A 471 -24.37 5.30 1.79
C ASP A 471 -23.67 4.38 2.82
N VAL A 472 -24.43 3.77 3.74
CA VAL A 472 -23.88 2.78 4.69
C VAL A 472 -23.40 1.51 3.99
N ALA A 473 -24.13 1.02 2.99
CA ALA A 473 -23.71 -0.12 2.17
C ALA A 473 -22.44 0.20 1.37
N GLU A 474 -22.34 1.42 0.82
CA GLU A 474 -21.17 1.94 0.12
C GLU A 474 -19.93 1.99 1.04
N ILE A 475 -20.07 2.51 2.26
CA ILE A 475 -18.99 2.52 3.27
C ILE A 475 -18.52 1.08 3.59
N LYS A 476 -19.45 0.12 3.68
CA LYS A 476 -19.13 -1.30 3.91
C LYS A 476 -18.47 -1.96 2.69
N ALA A 477 -18.83 -1.56 1.48
CA ALA A 477 -18.29 -2.10 0.22
C ALA A 477 -16.91 -1.49 -0.15
N ALA A 478 -16.64 -0.24 0.23
CA ALA A 478 -15.39 0.47 -0.02
C ALA A 478 -14.10 -0.31 0.29
N PRO A 479 -13.94 -0.97 1.46
CA PRO A 479 -12.73 -1.76 1.73
C PRO A 479 -12.55 -2.93 0.77
N PHE A 480 -13.64 -3.59 0.34
CA PHE A 480 -13.59 -4.70 -0.63
C PHE A 480 -13.21 -4.22 -2.02
N ARG A 481 -13.70 -3.04 -2.46
CA ARG A 481 -13.27 -2.42 -3.72
C ARG A 481 -11.79 -2.04 -3.69
N LYS A 482 -11.32 -1.48 -2.57
CA LYS A 482 -9.90 -1.15 -2.37
C LYS A 482 -9.03 -2.41 -2.40
N GLU A 483 -9.45 -3.48 -1.74
CA GLU A 483 -8.73 -4.76 -1.72
C GLU A 483 -8.72 -5.43 -3.11
N LYS A 484 -9.86 -5.45 -3.82
CA LYS A 484 -9.96 -5.93 -5.21
C LYS A 484 -8.93 -5.23 -6.10
N ARG A 485 -8.91 -3.90 -6.06
CA ARG A 485 -7.97 -3.08 -6.83
C ARG A 485 -6.52 -3.40 -6.48
N GLY A 486 -6.18 -3.43 -5.19
CA GLY A 486 -4.83 -3.75 -4.72
C GLY A 486 -4.36 -5.12 -5.19
N ARG A 487 -5.20 -6.15 -5.11
CA ARG A 487 -4.85 -7.50 -5.56
C ARG A 487 -4.71 -7.62 -7.08
N LEU A 488 -5.53 -6.92 -7.87
CA LEU A 488 -5.38 -6.88 -9.32
C LEU A 488 -4.05 -6.25 -9.73
N VAL A 489 -3.64 -5.18 -9.04
CA VAL A 489 -2.33 -4.54 -9.26
C VAL A 489 -1.19 -5.50 -8.92
N SER A 490 -1.23 -6.17 -7.76
CA SER A 490 -0.20 -7.15 -7.39
C SER A 490 -0.12 -8.33 -8.37
N LEU A 491 -1.27 -8.84 -8.83
CA LEU A 491 -1.33 -9.91 -9.82
C LEU A 491 -0.71 -9.48 -11.16
N ARG A 492 -1.08 -8.30 -11.65
CA ARG A 492 -0.50 -7.72 -12.88
C ARG A 492 1.01 -7.63 -12.76
N HIS A 493 1.50 -7.02 -11.68
CA HIS A 493 2.94 -6.83 -11.47
C HIS A 493 3.71 -8.17 -11.40
N ALA A 494 3.14 -9.17 -10.74
CA ALA A 494 3.76 -10.50 -10.66
C ALA A 494 3.87 -11.17 -12.04
N LEU A 495 2.83 -11.11 -12.87
CA LEU A 495 2.84 -11.69 -14.22
C LEU A 495 3.73 -10.89 -15.18
N GLU A 496 3.70 -9.55 -15.11
CA GLU A 496 4.58 -8.67 -15.89
C GLU A 496 6.05 -8.94 -15.58
N THR A 497 6.41 -9.12 -14.31
CA THR A 497 7.79 -9.46 -13.92
C THR A 497 8.25 -10.76 -14.59
N VAL A 498 7.40 -11.78 -14.60
CA VAL A 498 7.74 -13.08 -15.22
C VAL A 498 7.80 -12.97 -16.74
N ARG A 499 6.89 -12.22 -17.36
CA ARG A 499 6.92 -11.92 -18.80
C ARG A 499 8.21 -11.20 -19.17
N ASP A 500 8.56 -10.15 -18.45
CA ASP A 500 9.73 -9.33 -18.75
C ASP A 500 11.02 -10.14 -18.56
N ASP A 501 11.08 -11.01 -17.56
CA ASP A 501 12.15 -11.99 -17.39
C ASP A 501 12.22 -13.02 -18.52
N ALA A 502 11.08 -13.44 -19.08
CA ALA A 502 11.02 -14.31 -20.25
C ALA A 502 11.56 -13.60 -21.51
N LEU A 503 11.13 -12.36 -21.73
CA LEU A 503 11.47 -11.55 -22.90
C LEU A 503 12.88 -10.96 -22.87
N ARG A 504 13.53 -10.88 -21.70
CA ARG A 504 14.84 -10.21 -21.51
C ARG A 504 15.91 -10.64 -22.53
N MET A 505 16.07 -11.95 -22.74
CA MET A 505 17.09 -12.49 -23.65
C MET A 505 16.71 -12.33 -25.11
N LEU A 506 15.43 -12.52 -25.45
CA LEU A 506 14.91 -12.27 -26.81
C LEU A 506 15.09 -10.81 -27.21
N ASN A 507 14.78 -9.87 -26.30
CA ASN A 507 15.01 -8.44 -26.51
C ASN A 507 16.50 -8.12 -26.70
N LYS A 508 17.39 -8.81 -25.96
CA LYS A 508 18.84 -8.67 -26.13
C LYS A 508 19.30 -9.17 -27.51
N GLN A 509 18.86 -10.34 -27.94
CA GLN A 509 19.19 -10.91 -29.25
C GLN A 509 18.65 -10.03 -30.39
N ARG A 510 17.39 -9.60 -30.29
CA ARG A 510 16.77 -8.64 -31.22
C ARG A 510 17.61 -7.37 -31.37
N LYS A 511 18.02 -6.76 -30.25
CA LYS A 511 18.85 -5.55 -30.26
C LYS A 511 20.18 -5.79 -30.98
N ILE A 512 20.81 -6.94 -30.76
CA ILE A 512 22.06 -7.31 -31.43
C ILE A 512 21.84 -7.48 -32.94
N LEU A 513 20.77 -8.17 -33.37
CA LEU A 513 20.47 -8.38 -34.79
C LEU A 513 20.17 -7.08 -35.53
N LEU A 514 19.37 -6.18 -34.94
CA LEU A 514 19.07 -4.86 -35.53
C LEU A 514 20.30 -3.94 -35.62
N ALA A 515 21.25 -4.10 -34.70
CA ALA A 515 22.50 -3.34 -34.71
C ALA A 515 23.55 -3.93 -35.66
N LYS A 516 23.43 -5.20 -36.05
CA LYS A 516 24.40 -5.84 -36.95
C LYS A 516 24.37 -5.17 -38.32
N ARG A 517 25.56 -5.00 -38.90
CA ARG A 517 25.77 -4.46 -40.25
C ARG A 517 26.38 -5.55 -41.12
N PHE A 518 25.84 -5.69 -42.32
CA PHE A 518 26.21 -6.74 -43.27
C PHE A 518 26.85 -6.08 -44.48
N HIS A 519 28.14 -6.31 -44.66
CA HIS A 519 28.86 -5.88 -45.85
C HIS A 519 28.50 -6.80 -47.01
N VAL A 520 28.07 -6.22 -48.12
CA VAL A 520 27.82 -6.94 -49.37
C VAL A 520 29.07 -6.81 -50.24
N SER A 521 29.57 -7.92 -50.78
CA SER A 521 30.72 -7.88 -51.70
C SER A 521 30.34 -7.09 -52.95
N ALA A 522 31.26 -6.28 -53.47
CA ALA A 522 31.04 -5.52 -54.71
C ALA A 522 30.60 -6.41 -55.89
N SER A 523 31.06 -7.66 -55.95
CA SER A 523 30.66 -8.66 -56.95
C SER A 523 29.16 -9.05 -56.90
N GLN A 524 28.49 -8.80 -55.77
CA GLN A 524 27.09 -9.10 -55.53
C GLN A 524 26.19 -7.87 -55.64
N VAL A 525 26.76 -6.69 -55.93
CA VAL A 525 26.03 -5.43 -56.12
C VAL A 525 25.91 -5.14 -57.61
N ARG A 526 24.72 -4.79 -58.06
CA ARG A 526 24.48 -4.27 -59.41
C ARG A 526 24.01 -2.83 -59.31
N PHE A 527 24.47 -1.96 -60.19
CA PHE A 527 24.00 -0.58 -60.26
C PHE A 527 23.88 -0.11 -61.70
N SER A 528 23.03 0.88 -61.92
CA SER A 528 22.84 1.52 -63.22
C SER A 528 22.54 3.01 -63.05
N PHE A 529 23.16 3.82 -63.90
CA PHE A 529 22.89 5.25 -63.99
C PHE A 529 21.44 5.52 -64.41
N VAL A 530 20.75 6.41 -63.70
CA VAL A 530 19.39 6.85 -64.01
C VAL A 530 19.43 8.23 -64.65
N GLU A 531 19.88 9.24 -63.92
CA GLU A 531 19.84 10.64 -64.35
C GLU A 531 20.94 11.49 -63.71
N TYR A 532 21.28 12.63 -64.33
CA TYR A 532 22.20 13.62 -63.77
C TYR A 532 21.59 15.01 -63.78
N PHE A 533 21.45 15.61 -62.61
CA PHE A 533 20.92 16.95 -62.41
C PHE A 533 22.06 17.97 -62.47
N LEU A 534 22.15 18.70 -63.58
CA LEU A 534 23.30 19.55 -63.89
C LEU A 534 23.52 20.68 -62.89
N LYS A 535 22.45 21.38 -62.49
CA LYS A 535 22.51 22.59 -61.67
C LYS A 535 22.74 22.28 -60.19
N SER A 536 22.21 21.16 -59.71
CA SER A 536 22.47 20.65 -58.36
C SER A 536 23.70 19.74 -58.28
N GLU A 537 24.33 19.39 -59.40
CA GLU A 537 25.47 18.47 -59.53
C GLU A 537 25.25 17.12 -58.82
N MET A 538 24.09 16.53 -59.08
CA MET A 538 23.66 15.29 -58.43
C MET A 538 23.48 14.19 -59.46
N MET A 539 24.05 13.02 -59.18
CA MET A 539 23.92 11.81 -59.96
C MET A 539 22.95 10.86 -59.25
N LEU A 540 21.90 10.43 -59.95
CA LEU A 540 20.94 9.45 -59.48
C LEU A 540 21.26 8.08 -60.06
N ASP A 541 21.51 7.11 -59.20
CA ASP A 541 21.80 5.73 -59.58
C ASP A 541 20.83 4.76 -58.91
N SER A 542 20.40 3.76 -59.65
CA SER A 542 19.63 2.63 -59.13
C SER A 542 20.58 1.52 -58.71
N ILE A 543 20.50 1.07 -57.46
CA ILE A 543 21.42 0.08 -56.87
C ILE A 543 20.62 -1.10 -56.36
N THR A 544 21.05 -2.30 -56.74
CA THR A 544 20.46 -3.59 -56.35
C THR A 544 21.48 -4.41 -55.56
N ALA A 545 21.11 -4.79 -54.33
CA ALA A 545 21.89 -5.65 -53.46
C ALA A 545 20.96 -6.62 -52.71
N ASN A 546 21.35 -7.89 -52.63
CA ASN A 546 20.57 -8.95 -51.96
C ASN A 546 19.08 -9.00 -52.37
N GLY A 547 18.80 -8.78 -53.66
CA GLY A 547 17.43 -8.78 -54.22
C GLY A 547 16.62 -7.50 -53.99
N THR A 548 17.14 -6.52 -53.23
CA THR A 548 16.49 -5.22 -53.00
C THR A 548 17.07 -4.17 -53.93
N THR A 549 16.22 -3.44 -54.65
CA THR A 549 16.61 -2.32 -55.53
C THR A 549 16.13 -1.00 -54.95
N LYS A 550 17.00 0.02 -54.90
CA LYS A 550 16.66 1.37 -54.47
C LYS A 550 17.53 2.40 -55.19
N GLU A 551 16.99 3.59 -55.39
CA GLU A 551 17.72 4.71 -55.99
C GLU A 551 18.48 5.52 -54.92
N PHE A 552 19.67 5.98 -55.30
CA PHE A 552 20.58 6.71 -54.44
C PHE A 552 21.13 7.93 -55.19
N LEU A 553 21.26 9.04 -54.46
CA LEU A 553 21.72 10.30 -55.00
C LEU A 553 23.16 10.57 -54.55
N PHE A 554 24.04 10.96 -55.45
CA PHE A 554 25.44 11.23 -55.17
C PHE A 554 25.81 12.63 -55.64
N LYS A 555 26.50 13.41 -54.81
CA LYS A 555 27.04 14.72 -55.23
C LYS A 555 28.31 14.49 -56.05
N ILE A 556 28.27 14.80 -57.34
CA ILE A 556 29.37 14.56 -58.29
C ILE A 556 29.43 15.72 -59.28
N VAL A 557 30.60 16.29 -59.50
CA VAL A 557 30.79 17.40 -60.45
C VAL A 557 30.64 16.95 -61.91
N PRO A 558 30.19 17.81 -62.84
CA PRO A 558 29.82 17.41 -64.21
C PRO A 558 30.92 16.68 -65.01
N PRO A 559 32.21 17.05 -64.94
CA PRO A 559 33.27 16.31 -65.63
C PRO A 559 33.37 14.85 -65.20
N LYS A 560 33.30 14.59 -63.89
CA LYS A 560 33.39 13.25 -63.31
C LYS A 560 32.15 12.42 -63.59
N ALA A 561 30.96 13.02 -63.51
CA ALA A 561 29.72 12.32 -63.86
C ALA A 561 29.73 11.81 -65.31
N ARG A 562 30.27 12.60 -66.25
CA ARG A 562 30.46 12.18 -67.65
C ARG A 562 31.46 11.03 -67.79
N GLU A 563 32.54 11.06 -67.02
CA GLU A 563 33.56 10.02 -67.00
C GLU A 563 32.96 8.70 -66.47
N TYR A 564 32.31 8.72 -65.32
CA TYR A 564 31.68 7.55 -64.71
C TYR A 564 30.54 6.98 -65.55
N LYS A 565 29.79 7.83 -66.26
CA LYS A 565 28.77 7.35 -67.21
C LYS A 565 29.36 6.56 -68.38
N ARG A 566 30.57 6.92 -68.85
CA ARG A 566 31.27 6.23 -69.95
C ARG A 566 32.05 5.01 -69.47
N HIS A 567 32.58 5.08 -68.26
CA HIS A 567 33.39 4.04 -67.63
C HIS A 567 32.85 3.71 -66.23
N PRO A 568 31.70 3.01 -66.12
CA PRO A 568 31.11 2.66 -64.83
C PRO A 568 32.00 1.75 -63.98
N ASP A 569 32.94 1.05 -64.62
CA ASP A 569 33.95 0.19 -63.98
C ASP A 569 34.92 0.95 -63.06
N LEU A 570 35.00 2.28 -63.20
CA LEU A 570 35.77 3.14 -62.29
C LEU A 570 35.12 3.27 -60.89
N LEU A 571 33.83 2.94 -60.77
CA LEU A 571 33.08 2.99 -59.52
C LEU A 571 32.98 1.58 -58.90
N VAL A 572 33.58 1.40 -57.72
CA VAL A 572 33.45 0.18 -56.93
C VAL A 572 32.41 0.38 -55.84
N PRO A 573 31.22 -0.26 -55.90
CA PRO A 573 30.20 -0.10 -54.88
C PRO A 573 30.62 -0.76 -53.56
N GLU A 574 30.45 -0.01 -52.49
CA GLU A 574 30.51 -0.47 -51.11
C GLU A 574 29.12 -0.33 -50.49
N VAL A 575 28.45 -1.46 -50.27
CA VAL A 575 27.08 -1.51 -49.73
C VAL A 575 27.09 -2.18 -48.37
N ILE A 576 26.54 -1.46 -47.39
CA ILE A 576 26.26 -1.97 -46.06
C ILE A 576 24.74 -2.06 -45.91
N MET A 577 24.26 -3.26 -45.59
CA MET A 577 22.85 -3.52 -45.33
C MET A 577 22.61 -3.83 -43.84
N ARG A 578 21.36 -3.70 -43.42
CA ARG A 578 20.86 -4.09 -42.10
C ARG A 578 19.63 -4.96 -42.25
N ALA A 579 19.41 -5.85 -41.27
CA ALA A 579 18.19 -6.64 -41.19
C ALA A 579 17.07 -5.85 -40.49
N THR A 580 15.88 -5.82 -41.07
CA THR A 580 14.65 -5.29 -40.46
C THR A 580 13.56 -6.36 -40.45
N LEU A 581 12.39 -6.03 -39.88
CA LEU A 581 11.23 -6.94 -39.90
C LEU A 581 10.64 -7.09 -41.28
N ASP A 582 10.72 -6.05 -42.10
CA ASP A 582 10.18 -6.04 -43.47
C ASP A 582 11.14 -6.70 -44.46
N GLY A 583 12.44 -6.76 -44.13
CA GLY A 583 13.44 -7.46 -44.93
C GLY A 583 14.84 -6.87 -44.82
N PRO A 584 15.73 -7.20 -45.77
CA PRO A 584 17.01 -6.51 -45.94
C PRO A 584 16.81 -5.05 -46.37
N GLU A 585 17.44 -4.11 -45.66
CA GLU A 585 17.39 -2.68 -45.96
C GLU A 585 18.80 -2.13 -46.14
N PHE A 586 18.96 -1.15 -47.03
CA PHE A 586 20.21 -0.41 -47.19
C PHE A 586 20.46 0.47 -45.96
N ASP A 587 21.66 0.37 -45.37
CA ASP A 587 22.10 1.22 -44.26
C ASP A 587 23.08 2.30 -44.71
N LYS A 588 24.07 1.92 -45.52
CA LYS A 588 25.02 2.84 -46.15
C LYS A 588 25.38 2.36 -47.55
N VAL A 589 25.49 3.31 -48.48
CA VAL A 589 25.94 3.06 -49.84
C VAL A 589 26.97 4.10 -50.22
N SER A 590 28.09 3.65 -50.78
CA SER A 590 29.13 4.51 -51.33
C SER A 590 29.78 3.89 -52.55
N PHE A 591 30.32 4.72 -53.43
CA PHE A 591 31.22 4.30 -54.49
C PHE A 591 32.65 4.73 -54.15
N ASN A 592 33.57 3.77 -54.20
CA ASN A 592 35.00 4.01 -54.07
C ASN A 592 35.64 4.04 -55.47
N CYS A 593 36.55 4.99 -55.69
CA CYS A 593 37.26 5.19 -56.95
C CYS A 593 38.75 4.85 -56.76
N PRO A 594 39.20 3.63 -57.11
CA PRO A 594 40.55 3.16 -56.78
C PRO A 594 41.69 3.99 -57.42
N GLY A 595 41.42 4.62 -58.56
CA GLY A 595 42.42 5.38 -59.33
C GLY A 595 42.78 6.75 -58.76
N ASN A 596 41.94 7.34 -57.92
CA ASN A 596 42.12 8.70 -57.39
C ASN A 596 41.82 8.83 -55.88
N ASN A 597 41.54 7.72 -55.19
CA ASN A 597 41.25 7.65 -53.75
C ASN A 597 40.04 8.49 -53.30
N GLU A 598 39.07 8.69 -54.20
CA GLU A 598 37.83 9.40 -53.93
C GLU A 598 36.71 8.43 -53.53
N THR A 599 35.86 8.85 -52.58
CA THR A 599 34.67 8.10 -52.17
C THR A 599 33.44 8.99 -52.28
N HIS A 600 32.46 8.58 -53.07
CA HIS A 600 31.16 9.23 -53.16
C HIS A 600 30.16 8.48 -52.28
N THR A 601 29.71 9.08 -51.18
CA THR A 601 28.68 8.50 -50.31
C THR A 601 27.30 8.98 -50.73
N ALA A 602 26.33 8.07 -50.74
CA ALA A 602 24.95 8.40 -51.07
C ALA A 602 24.37 9.42 -50.08
N LEU A 603 23.70 10.43 -50.61
CA LEU A 603 22.96 11.41 -49.83
C LEU A 603 21.62 10.80 -49.40
N PRO A 604 21.25 10.92 -48.11
CA PRO A 604 19.98 10.41 -47.63
C PRO A 604 18.84 11.34 -48.09
N PHE A 605 17.96 10.84 -48.96
CA PHE A 605 16.76 11.55 -49.40
C PHE A 605 15.48 10.78 -49.03
N LEU A 606 14.41 11.53 -48.80
CA LEU A 606 13.07 11.03 -48.48
C LEU A 606 12.26 10.79 -49.75
N ASN A 607 12.30 11.76 -50.67
CA ASN A 607 11.50 11.73 -51.88
C ASN A 607 12.18 12.49 -53.02
N ILE A 608 11.86 12.07 -54.24
CA ILE A 608 12.13 12.81 -55.47
C ILE A 608 10.82 12.84 -56.23
N THR A 609 10.39 14.01 -56.70
CA THR A 609 9.16 14.10 -57.50
C THR A 609 9.30 13.31 -58.80
N HIS A 610 8.17 12.86 -59.36
CA HIS A 610 8.18 11.97 -60.53
C HIS A 610 8.88 12.57 -61.76
N ASP A 611 8.88 13.90 -61.86
CA ASP A 611 9.55 14.70 -62.89
C ASP A 611 11.03 15.01 -62.54
N GLY A 612 11.55 14.50 -61.42
CA GLY A 612 12.91 14.74 -60.96
C GLY A 612 13.18 16.15 -60.43
N ARG A 613 12.16 17.03 -60.37
CA ARG A 613 12.35 18.45 -60.11
C ARG A 613 12.68 18.77 -58.65
N PHE A 614 12.00 18.16 -57.69
CA PHE A 614 12.22 18.45 -56.27
C PHE A 614 12.78 17.22 -55.57
N VAL A 615 13.90 17.42 -54.87
CA VAL A 615 14.52 16.42 -54.01
C VAL A 615 14.36 16.86 -52.57
N THR A 616 13.62 16.07 -51.78
CA THR A 616 13.50 16.28 -50.34
C THR A 616 14.50 15.39 -49.61
N PHE A 617 15.47 15.99 -48.93
CA PHE A 617 16.48 15.29 -48.13
C PHE A 617 15.92 14.80 -46.79
N ALA A 618 16.58 13.81 -46.18
CA ALA A 618 16.22 13.31 -44.85
C ALA A 618 16.31 14.38 -43.74
N THR A 619 17.01 15.49 -43.98
CA THR A 619 17.03 16.67 -43.12
C THR A 619 15.74 17.51 -43.18
N GLY A 620 14.82 17.18 -44.09
CA GLY A 620 13.64 17.99 -44.41
C GLY A 620 13.94 19.16 -45.35
N GLU A 621 15.18 19.30 -45.82
CA GLU A 621 15.55 20.29 -46.82
C GLU A 621 15.10 19.85 -48.20
N GLU A 622 14.49 20.76 -48.96
CA GLU A 622 14.08 20.51 -50.33
C GLU A 622 14.89 21.38 -51.30
N VAL A 623 15.31 20.79 -52.41
CA VAL A 623 16.10 21.46 -53.45
C VAL A 623 15.40 21.25 -54.79
N ASP A 624 15.23 22.34 -55.54
CA ASP A 624 14.84 22.27 -56.94
C ASP A 624 16.09 21.93 -57.77
N THR A 625 16.07 20.81 -58.47
CA THR A 625 17.20 20.26 -59.24
C THR A 625 17.50 21.05 -60.51
N PHE A 626 16.53 21.80 -61.03
CA PHE A 626 16.66 22.64 -62.23
C PHE A 626 17.27 24.00 -61.89
N THR A 627 16.96 24.56 -60.73
CA THR A 627 17.58 25.83 -60.31
C THR A 627 18.83 25.62 -59.45
N GLY A 628 18.93 24.47 -58.77
CA GLY A 628 19.94 24.20 -57.75
C GLY A 628 19.69 24.93 -56.44
N PHE A 629 18.59 25.67 -56.31
CA PHE A 629 18.27 26.44 -55.11
C PHE A 629 17.47 25.62 -54.10
N LYS A 630 17.72 25.92 -52.82
CA LYS A 630 16.90 25.44 -51.72
C LYS A 630 15.50 26.05 -51.83
N VAL A 631 14.49 25.19 -51.76
CA VAL A 631 13.08 25.57 -51.70
C VAL A 631 12.71 25.92 -50.27
N VAL A 632 12.08 27.08 -50.10
CA VAL A 632 11.56 27.57 -48.80
C VAL A 632 10.10 27.18 -48.64
N ARG A 633 9.31 27.39 -49.70
CA ARG A 633 7.89 27.02 -49.78
C ARG A 633 7.49 26.98 -51.24
N HIS A 634 6.56 26.12 -51.60
CA HIS A 634 5.89 26.15 -52.89
C HIS A 634 4.39 25.88 -52.70
N ASP A 635 3.55 26.38 -53.60
CA ASP A 635 2.08 26.18 -53.58
C ASP A 635 1.58 25.34 -54.77
N GLY A 636 2.50 24.78 -55.54
CA GLY A 636 2.23 23.91 -56.69
C GLY A 636 2.47 24.61 -58.03
N GLU A 637 2.19 25.91 -58.10
CA GLU A 637 2.42 26.77 -59.27
C GLU A 637 3.64 27.66 -59.06
N TYR A 638 3.80 28.21 -57.87
CA TYR A 638 4.91 29.08 -57.50
C TYR A 638 5.83 28.43 -56.46
N VAL A 639 7.13 28.73 -56.56
CA VAL A 639 8.19 28.21 -55.69
C VAL A 639 9.03 29.35 -55.16
N ALA A 640 9.01 29.58 -53.86
CA ALA A 640 9.90 30.51 -53.17
C ALA A 640 11.22 29.84 -52.82
N TYR A 641 12.33 30.42 -53.28
CA TYR A 641 13.68 29.93 -53.05
C TYR A 641 14.38 30.71 -51.93
N ALA A 642 15.42 30.10 -51.33
CA ALA A 642 16.17 30.70 -50.22
C ALA A 642 16.95 31.98 -50.59
N ASN A 643 17.21 32.20 -51.88
CA ASN A 643 17.78 33.46 -52.40
C ASN A 643 16.71 34.58 -52.53
N GLY A 644 15.46 34.28 -52.18
CA GLY A 644 14.32 35.18 -52.19
C GLY A 644 13.72 35.44 -53.57
N ILE A 645 14.00 34.59 -54.56
CA ILE A 645 13.31 34.56 -55.86
C ILE A 645 12.07 33.67 -55.72
N VAL A 646 10.98 34.04 -56.39
CA VAL A 646 9.78 33.21 -56.54
C VAL A 646 9.66 32.79 -58.00
N GLY A 647 9.87 31.51 -58.29
CA GLY A 647 9.73 30.96 -59.64
C GLY A 647 8.29 30.53 -59.91
N ASP A 648 7.81 30.81 -61.11
CA ASP A 648 6.57 30.29 -61.68
C ASP A 648 6.91 29.05 -62.52
N ILE A 649 6.33 27.90 -62.13
CA ILE A 649 6.60 26.61 -62.74
C ILE A 649 6.00 26.50 -64.14
N GLU A 650 4.85 27.13 -64.38
CA GLU A 650 4.09 27.01 -65.63
C GLU A 650 4.65 27.94 -66.70
N THR A 651 4.90 29.20 -66.34
CA THR A 651 5.35 30.22 -67.31
C THR A 651 6.86 30.29 -67.45
N GLY A 652 7.63 29.72 -66.50
CA GLY A 652 9.09 29.87 -66.43
C GLY A 652 9.56 31.28 -66.03
N LEU A 653 8.64 32.13 -65.58
CA LEU A 653 8.95 33.46 -65.06
C LEU A 653 9.52 33.35 -63.64
N GLU A 654 10.44 34.24 -63.32
CA GLU A 654 10.95 34.42 -61.98
C GLU A 654 10.60 35.83 -61.50
N TRP A 655 10.10 35.90 -60.27
CA TRP A 655 9.61 37.10 -59.63
C TRP A 655 10.48 37.46 -58.44
N LYS A 656 10.67 38.76 -58.24
CA LYS A 656 11.28 39.32 -57.03
C LYS A 656 10.44 40.47 -56.52
N VAL A 657 9.96 40.34 -55.29
CA VAL A 657 9.28 41.42 -54.59
C VAL A 657 10.31 42.45 -54.13
N GLY A 658 10.05 43.73 -54.41
CA GLY A 658 10.85 44.85 -53.95
C GLY A 658 10.61 45.24 -52.50
N PRO A 659 11.27 46.29 -52.00
CA PRO A 659 11.07 46.76 -50.63
C PRO A 659 9.59 47.05 -50.35
N ASP A 660 9.06 46.53 -49.26
CA ASP A 660 7.63 46.65 -48.92
C ASP A 660 7.27 48.04 -48.35
N ARG A 661 7.42 49.06 -49.19
CA ARG A 661 7.05 50.45 -48.92
C ARG A 661 6.45 51.08 -50.17
N ALA A 662 5.68 52.14 -49.98
CA ALA A 662 5.23 52.97 -51.09
C ALA A 662 6.43 53.44 -51.92
N THR A 663 6.33 53.31 -53.24
CA THR A 663 7.37 53.73 -54.20
C THR A 663 6.74 54.54 -55.31
N THR A 664 7.46 55.57 -55.77
CA THR A 664 7.15 56.20 -57.06
C THR A 664 7.50 55.24 -58.20
N TRP A 665 6.96 55.48 -59.39
CA TRP A 665 7.27 54.62 -60.53
C TRP A 665 8.76 54.67 -60.90
N ASP A 666 9.38 55.85 -60.83
CA ASP A 666 10.81 56.03 -61.12
C ASP A 666 11.69 55.34 -60.07
N GLU A 667 11.30 55.34 -58.79
CA GLU A 667 11.97 54.57 -57.74
C GLU A 667 11.86 53.06 -57.97
N ALA A 668 10.68 52.57 -58.33
CA ALA A 668 10.46 51.16 -58.65
C ALA A 668 11.30 50.72 -59.84
N ARG A 669 11.28 51.49 -60.94
CA ARG A 669 12.08 51.21 -62.14
C ARG A 669 13.57 51.24 -61.85
N SER A 670 14.04 52.24 -61.10
CA SER A 670 15.44 52.36 -60.70
C SER A 670 15.87 51.17 -59.83
N TRP A 671 15.02 50.72 -58.91
CA TRP A 671 15.30 49.53 -58.11
C TRP A 671 15.45 48.28 -58.98
N VAL A 672 14.53 48.05 -59.93
CA VAL A 672 14.60 46.90 -60.84
C VAL A 672 15.86 46.95 -61.72
N GLN A 673 16.20 48.11 -62.29
CA GLN A 673 17.37 48.26 -63.16
C GLN A 673 18.70 48.02 -62.44
N ASN A 674 18.75 48.29 -61.14
CA ASN A 674 19.93 48.07 -60.31
C ASN A 674 19.94 46.68 -59.63
N LEU A 675 18.96 45.81 -59.91
CA LEU A 675 18.86 44.49 -59.32
C LEU A 675 19.86 43.52 -59.98
N GLY A 676 21.04 43.37 -59.38
CA GLY A 676 22.07 42.41 -59.82
C GLY A 676 21.90 40.99 -59.27
N LEU A 677 20.72 40.63 -58.77
CA LEU A 677 20.47 39.34 -58.12
C LEU A 677 20.58 38.19 -59.14
N ASP A 678 21.35 37.16 -58.78
CA ASP A 678 21.48 35.90 -59.53
C ASP A 678 21.73 36.10 -61.04
N GLY A 679 22.70 36.95 -61.38
CA GLY A 679 23.12 37.23 -62.76
C GLY A 679 22.35 38.34 -63.48
N GLY A 680 21.37 38.99 -62.84
CA GLY A 680 20.64 40.13 -63.41
C GLY A 680 19.52 39.73 -64.38
N GLY A 681 19.23 40.59 -65.36
CA GLY A 681 18.16 40.37 -66.36
C GLY A 681 16.75 40.76 -65.91
N TRP A 682 16.64 41.46 -64.79
CA TRP A 682 15.37 41.88 -64.20
C TRP A 682 14.76 43.07 -64.94
N ARG A 683 13.45 43.01 -65.16
CA ARG A 683 12.65 44.10 -65.74
C ARG A 683 11.37 44.33 -64.96
N MET A 684 10.75 45.48 -65.21
CA MET A 684 9.41 45.75 -64.70
C MET A 684 8.44 44.75 -65.35
N PRO A 685 7.42 44.27 -64.62
CA PRO A 685 6.43 43.38 -65.19
C PRO A 685 5.54 44.10 -66.19
N THR A 686 5.09 43.38 -67.21
CA THR A 686 4.05 43.84 -68.12
C THR A 686 2.69 43.79 -67.43
N MET A 687 1.70 44.46 -68.00
CA MET A 687 0.36 44.44 -67.44
C MET A 687 -0.29 43.06 -67.57
N ASP A 688 -0.01 42.33 -68.65
CA ASP A 688 -0.51 40.96 -68.83
C ASP A 688 0.08 40.03 -67.76
N GLU A 689 1.39 40.09 -67.49
CA GLU A 689 2.01 39.28 -66.43
C GLU A 689 1.49 39.62 -65.02
N LEU A 690 1.19 40.89 -64.74
CA LEU A 690 0.55 41.27 -63.47
C LEU A 690 -0.89 40.78 -63.39
N ASP A 691 -1.60 40.78 -64.51
CA ASP A 691 -2.98 40.34 -64.61
C ASP A 691 -3.09 38.81 -64.49
N ASP A 692 -2.12 38.07 -65.02
CA ASP A 692 -1.98 36.62 -64.86
C ASP A 692 -1.64 36.25 -63.41
N LEU A 693 -0.84 37.07 -62.72
CA LEU A 693 -0.55 36.89 -61.30
C LEU A 693 -1.79 37.09 -60.39
N TYR A 694 -2.85 37.72 -60.89
CA TYR A 694 -4.08 37.93 -60.13
C TYR A 694 -4.92 36.65 -60.06
N GLY A 695 -5.08 36.12 -58.85
CA GLY A 695 -5.99 35.02 -58.53
C GLY A 695 -6.93 35.41 -57.40
N PHE A 696 -8.23 35.56 -57.67
CA PHE A 696 -9.20 35.91 -56.63
C PHE A 696 -9.20 34.87 -55.50
N GLY A 697 -8.88 35.31 -54.28
CA GLY A 697 -8.78 34.42 -53.12
C GLY A 697 -7.49 33.60 -53.02
N ALA A 698 -6.53 33.73 -53.95
CA ALA A 698 -5.26 33.00 -53.92
C ALA A 698 -4.34 33.40 -52.74
N GLY A 699 -4.59 34.56 -52.13
CA GLY A 699 -3.87 35.06 -50.96
C GLY A 699 -4.47 36.36 -50.42
N THR A 700 -3.86 36.95 -49.39
CA THR A 700 -4.32 38.22 -48.76
C THR A 700 -4.32 39.43 -49.71
N ARG A 701 -3.66 39.28 -50.87
CA ARG A 701 -3.59 40.24 -51.96
C ARG A 701 -4.04 39.65 -53.30
N ASN A 702 -4.90 38.62 -53.29
CA ASN A 702 -5.37 37.95 -54.51
C ASN A 702 -4.22 37.58 -55.49
N MET A 703 -3.10 37.14 -54.93
CA MET A 703 -1.91 36.63 -55.62
C MET A 703 -1.28 35.58 -54.68
N THR A 704 -0.34 34.77 -55.18
CA THR A 704 0.35 33.78 -54.33
C THR A 704 0.91 34.44 -53.05
N PRO A 705 0.69 33.84 -51.86
CA PRO A 705 1.25 34.34 -50.61
C PRO A 705 2.78 34.30 -50.57
N LEU A 706 3.43 33.65 -51.54
CA LEU A 706 4.89 33.59 -51.69
C LEU A 706 5.49 34.94 -52.12
N LEU A 707 4.70 35.79 -52.77
CA LEU A 707 5.08 37.17 -53.10
C LEU A 707 4.68 38.11 -51.98
N GLU A 708 5.48 38.12 -50.91
CA GLU A 708 5.16 38.83 -49.67
C GLU A 708 5.15 40.36 -49.85
N THR A 709 3.96 40.96 -49.84
CA THR A 709 3.79 42.42 -49.85
C THR A 709 2.55 42.88 -49.07
N THR A 710 2.63 44.07 -48.47
CA THR A 710 1.47 44.75 -47.86
C THR A 710 0.71 45.65 -48.84
N GLY A 711 1.25 45.93 -50.02
CA GLY A 711 0.61 46.80 -51.00
C GLY A 711 -0.51 46.12 -51.78
N TRP A 712 -1.53 46.88 -52.18
CA TRP A 712 -2.60 46.41 -53.08
C TRP A 712 -2.37 46.82 -54.54
N ARG A 713 -1.36 47.64 -54.82
CA ARG A 713 -1.06 48.16 -56.17
C ARG A 713 0.36 47.81 -56.55
N ILE A 714 0.57 47.28 -57.74
CA ILE A 714 1.90 46.93 -58.25
C ILE A 714 2.14 47.70 -59.56
N TRP A 715 3.31 48.32 -59.69
CA TRP A 715 3.69 49.05 -60.91
C TRP A 715 4.00 48.10 -62.08
N SER A 716 3.44 48.38 -63.25
CA SER A 716 3.91 47.79 -64.52
C SER A 716 5.01 48.64 -65.16
N GLY A 717 5.65 48.10 -66.19
CA GLY A 717 6.60 48.80 -67.04
C GLY A 717 5.96 49.73 -68.08
N GLU A 718 4.65 49.68 -68.27
CA GLU A 718 3.92 50.37 -69.33
C GLU A 718 3.46 51.78 -68.89
N THR A 719 3.44 52.71 -69.84
CA THR A 719 3.17 54.13 -69.56
C THR A 719 2.31 54.78 -70.64
N LEU A 720 1.30 55.55 -70.25
CA LEU A 720 0.51 56.41 -71.12
C LEU A 720 1.19 57.78 -71.20
N GLY A 721 1.96 58.00 -72.26
CA GLY A 721 2.79 59.20 -72.40
C GLY A 721 3.92 59.29 -71.37
N SER A 722 4.48 60.49 -71.19
CA SER A 722 5.69 60.71 -70.39
C SER A 722 5.45 60.81 -68.88
N SER A 723 4.20 60.93 -68.42
CA SER A 723 3.87 61.33 -67.04
C SER A 723 3.00 60.35 -66.26
N GLU A 724 2.46 59.30 -66.90
CA GLU A 724 1.46 58.42 -66.28
C GLU A 724 1.81 56.93 -66.50
N PRO A 725 2.15 56.16 -65.45
CA PRO A 725 2.42 54.72 -65.55
C PRO A 725 1.18 53.89 -65.20
N TRP A 726 1.15 52.62 -65.58
CA TRP A 726 0.02 51.72 -65.31
C TRP A 726 0.30 50.82 -64.08
N PRO A 727 -0.39 50.95 -62.93
CA PRO A 727 -0.41 49.93 -61.90
C PRO A 727 -1.66 49.05 -61.98
N LEU A 728 -1.53 47.80 -61.55
CA LEU A 728 -2.67 46.91 -61.33
C LEU A 728 -3.08 46.91 -59.85
N HIS A 729 -4.37 47.08 -59.58
CA HIS A 729 -4.94 46.99 -58.23
C HIS A 729 -5.42 45.56 -57.91
N PHE A 730 -4.72 44.87 -57.04
CA PHE A 730 -5.01 43.46 -56.72
C PHE A 730 -6.24 43.24 -55.82
N HIS A 731 -6.88 44.28 -55.28
CA HIS A 731 -8.17 44.10 -54.59
C HIS A 731 -9.32 43.75 -55.55
N ASN A 732 -9.41 44.48 -56.66
CA ASN A 732 -10.55 44.48 -57.57
C ASN A 732 -10.16 44.37 -59.05
N ARG A 733 -8.87 44.15 -59.34
CA ARG A 733 -8.29 44.08 -60.69
C ARG A 733 -8.41 45.39 -61.48
N ASP A 734 -8.61 46.52 -60.80
CA ASP A 734 -8.74 47.83 -61.46
C ASP A 734 -7.42 48.31 -62.06
N LYS A 735 -7.55 48.97 -63.22
CA LYS A 735 -6.46 49.52 -64.02
C LYS A 735 -6.73 51.01 -64.25
N TYR A 736 -5.80 51.90 -63.90
CA TYR A 736 -5.96 53.36 -64.09
C TYR A 736 -4.58 54.05 -64.22
N TRP A 737 -4.54 55.31 -64.68
CA TRP A 737 -3.29 56.03 -65.00
C TRP A 737 -2.97 57.15 -63.97
N PRO A 738 -2.30 56.84 -62.83
CA PRO A 738 -1.85 57.86 -61.88
C PRO A 738 -0.66 58.69 -62.39
N ARG A 739 -0.34 59.81 -61.70
CA ARG A 739 0.92 60.54 -61.94
C ARG A 739 2.13 59.78 -61.38
N ARG A 740 3.25 59.77 -62.13
CA ARG A 740 4.51 59.07 -61.77
C ARG A 740 5.10 59.44 -60.40
N VAL A 741 4.92 60.70 -59.99
CA VAL A 741 5.58 61.33 -58.83
C VAL A 741 4.73 61.35 -57.55
N ASP A 742 3.47 60.90 -57.61
CA ASP A 742 2.60 60.84 -56.43
C ASP A 742 3.10 59.70 -55.52
N PRO A 743 3.29 59.89 -54.19
CA PRO A 743 3.58 58.82 -53.23
C PRO A 743 2.40 57.85 -53.14
N SER A 744 2.26 57.03 -54.18
CA SER A 744 1.18 56.07 -54.32
C SER A 744 1.41 54.89 -53.41
N ILE A 745 0.33 54.22 -53.00
CA ILE A 745 0.40 52.96 -52.25
C ILE A 745 0.98 51.78 -53.05
N SER A 746 1.57 52.03 -54.22
CA SER A 746 2.11 51.03 -55.13
C SER A 746 3.46 50.47 -54.68
N ARG A 747 3.74 49.23 -55.08
CA ARG A 747 4.96 48.47 -54.77
C ARG A 747 5.72 48.14 -56.05
N ALA A 748 7.03 47.94 -55.89
CA ALA A 748 7.93 47.53 -56.96
C ALA A 748 8.03 46.01 -57.01
N PHE A 749 7.75 45.42 -58.16
CA PHE A 749 8.01 44.01 -58.46
C PHE A 749 8.98 43.96 -59.63
N ALA A 750 9.88 42.98 -59.61
CA ALA A 750 10.73 42.66 -60.74
C ALA A 750 10.34 41.29 -61.27
N VAL A 751 10.39 41.14 -62.59
CA VAL A 751 10.20 39.86 -63.27
C VAL A 751 11.33 39.63 -64.28
N ARG A 752 11.68 38.38 -64.51
CA ARG A 752 12.53 37.95 -65.62
C ARG A 752 12.08 36.59 -66.12
N PHE A 753 12.43 36.25 -67.35
CA PHE A 753 12.24 34.91 -67.90
C PHE A 753 13.59 34.21 -67.98
N ARG A 754 13.68 33.00 -67.44
CA ARG A 754 14.80 32.08 -67.69
C ARG A 754 14.24 30.93 -68.51
N GLY A 755 14.37 31.03 -69.84
CA GLY A 755 14.10 29.89 -70.70
C GLY A 755 15.01 28.72 -70.33
N ASN A 756 14.49 27.50 -70.46
CA ASN A 756 15.31 26.29 -70.37
C ASN A 756 16.31 26.30 -71.55
N GLU A 757 17.58 26.61 -71.28
CA GLU A 757 18.70 26.12 -72.09
C GLU A 757 19.27 24.83 -71.48
#